data_AF-A0A1H8MQJ7-F1
#
_entry.id   AF-A0A1H8MQJ7-F1
#
_cell.length_a   1.000
_cell.length_b   1.000
_cell.length_c   1.000
_cell.angle_alpha   90.00
_cell.angle_beta   90.00
_cell.angle_gamma   90.00
#
_symmetry.space_group_name_H-M   'P 1'
#
loop_
_entity.id
_entity.type
_entity.pdbx_description
1 polymer ?
#
loop_
_entity_poly.entity_id
_entity_poly.type
_entity_poly.pdbx_seq_one_letter_code
_entity_poly.pdbx_strand_id
1 'polypeptide(L)'
;MIPTVIKPQSSDDVSAMVFAVGAAILGIIIVSALYLGREIFVPVALAILLSFVLAAPVRLMQRLHAPRALAVVGVVLFAFAIIFALGSVIATQLNGLAGDLPKYQVTILSKIQSVRGVAGGSSTLERAAGMLQDLGKELDKPKSVAPANPLTSGTPTPGVKPVAVEVLQPDPGALESLRSLIAPLVSPLATTGIIVIFVIFILIQREDLRNRLIRLAGSHDLQRTTAALDDAAARLSRLFLNQLMLNTGFGVMIGTGLWLIGIPSAALWGILAAVLRFVPYIGSIIAAAFPLALAVAVDPGWWMLAWTAALFFVIEPLVGQVVEPLLYGRTTGLSPVAVVVSATFWTALWGPIGLVLATPLTVCLVVLGRHVERLSFLDVMFGDRPALSPPEIFYQRMLAGDPTEAAEKAEQFLKERSLAAYYDEVALKGMQLAQSDFDRAALDRTRLARIRDTVVEFVDDLSDQDDGRPVGTERTVDAEAVDAVEAVAPASDRPDIPVLDAAALAEQFRGENAVLCIGGRTLLDEAGAIMLAQLCRAHGVGSRVEGPEALSTANIFRLETSGVALVCLGYVGITSPAHLRYAVRRLRRKLPHASIMVGCWAEGVANIDELRETAKADLFATSLREAAQIVVSMAQGQDGSEPSVAEPALLARA
;
A
#
# COMPACT_ATOMS: atom_id res chain seq x y z
N MET A 1 42.47 36.69 10.68
CA MET A 1 41.56 35.75 11.38
C MET A 1 40.63 36.56 12.26
N ILE A 2 39.41 36.80 11.79
CA ILE A 2 38.28 37.29 12.60
C ILE A 2 37.23 36.19 12.44
N PRO A 3 36.76 35.54 13.51
CA PRO A 3 35.77 34.50 13.39
C PRO A 3 34.46 35.14 12.93
N THR A 4 33.93 34.57 11.86
CA THR A 4 32.61 34.83 11.30
C THR A 4 31.56 34.79 12.41
N VAL A 5 30.92 35.94 12.60
CA VAL A 5 29.70 36.13 13.40
C VAL A 5 28.68 35.08 12.98
N ILE A 6 28.32 34.18 13.91
CA ILE A 6 27.18 33.27 13.76
C ILE A 6 25.94 34.15 13.63
N LYS A 7 25.40 34.21 12.42
CA LYS A 7 24.14 34.89 12.10
C LYS A 7 23.03 34.25 12.93
N PRO A 8 22.12 35.01 13.56
CA PRO A 8 21.03 34.42 14.35
C PRO A 8 20.13 33.57 13.43
N GLN A 9 19.82 32.35 13.90
CA GLN A 9 18.81 31.46 13.31
C GLN A 9 17.50 32.22 13.10
N SER A 10 16.87 32.04 11.95
CA SER A 10 15.58 32.67 11.61
C SER A 10 14.55 32.34 12.68
N SER A 11 13.63 33.27 12.99
CA SER A 11 12.44 33.01 13.81
C SER A 11 11.67 31.76 13.34
N ASP A 12 11.75 31.49 12.04
CA ASP A 12 11.08 30.40 11.36
C ASP A 12 11.69 29.03 11.77
N ASP A 13 13.01 28.93 11.92
CA ASP A 13 13.69 27.71 12.37
C ASP A 13 13.33 27.34 13.80
N VAL A 14 13.22 28.35 14.67
CA VAL A 14 12.80 28.17 16.06
C VAL A 14 11.34 27.72 16.13
N SER A 15 10.46 28.30 15.32
CA SER A 15 9.05 27.91 15.26
C SER A 15 8.86 26.48 14.72
N ALA A 16 9.62 26.10 13.68
CA ALA A 16 9.62 24.75 13.12
C ALA A 16 10.13 23.73 14.13
N MET A 17 11.20 24.06 14.86
CA MET A 17 11.73 23.20 15.93
C MET A 17 10.74 23.04 17.09
N VAL A 18 10.10 24.12 17.53
CA VAL A 18 9.07 24.07 18.60
C VAL A 18 7.87 23.23 18.15
N PHE A 19 7.44 23.37 16.90
CA PHE A 19 6.36 22.55 16.34
C PHE A 19 6.74 21.07 16.28
N ALA A 20 7.95 20.74 15.82
CA ALA A 20 8.45 19.36 15.76
C ALA A 20 8.55 18.72 17.15
N VAL A 21 9.08 19.45 18.14
CA VAL A 21 9.15 18.99 19.54
C VAL A 21 7.76 18.81 20.12
N GLY A 22 6.84 19.76 19.88
CA GLY A 22 5.45 19.66 20.31
C GLY A 22 4.73 18.43 19.73
N ALA A 23 4.92 18.16 18.43
CA ALA A 23 4.38 16.99 17.77
C ALA A 23 4.97 15.68 18.33
N ALA A 24 6.28 15.64 18.61
CA ALA A 24 6.93 14.48 19.21
C ALA A 24 6.39 14.19 20.63
N ILE A 25 6.25 15.21 21.46
CA ILE A 25 5.68 15.09 22.82
C ILE A 25 4.23 14.58 22.73
N LEU A 26 3.41 15.16 21.84
CA LEU A 26 2.04 14.72 21.64
C LEU A 26 1.98 13.24 21.20
N GLY A 27 2.87 12.83 20.29
CA GLY A 27 3.00 11.44 19.86
C GLY A 27 3.33 10.50 21.03
N ILE A 28 4.30 10.86 21.87
CA ILE A 28 4.67 10.06 23.06
C ILE A 28 3.48 9.95 24.04
N ILE A 29 2.74 11.04 24.26
CA ILE A 29 1.56 11.05 25.13
C ILE A 29 0.48 10.11 24.58
N ILE A 30 0.20 10.17 23.27
CA ILE A 30 -0.80 9.29 22.63
C ILE A 30 -0.38 7.83 22.76
N VAL A 31 0.87 7.49 22.43
CA VAL A 31 1.38 6.11 22.53
C VAL A 31 1.33 5.61 23.97
N SER A 32 1.72 6.44 24.93
CA SER A 32 1.67 6.10 26.36
C SER A 32 0.23 5.86 26.83
N ALA A 33 -0.71 6.70 26.40
CA ALA A 33 -2.13 6.53 26.72
C ALA A 33 -2.70 5.23 26.11
N LEU A 34 -2.34 4.89 24.87
CA LEU A 34 -2.76 3.64 24.23
C LEU A 34 -2.17 2.40 24.89
N TYR A 35 -0.94 2.50 25.41
CA TYR A 35 -0.29 1.41 26.16
C TYR A 35 -0.94 1.21 27.52
N LEU A 36 -1.10 2.29 28.29
CA LEU A 36 -1.71 2.26 29.63
C LEU A 36 -3.19 1.86 29.57
N GLY A 37 -3.92 2.33 28.56
CA GLY A 37 -5.34 2.06 28.36
C GLY A 37 -5.65 0.77 27.61
N ARG A 38 -4.69 -0.15 27.42
CA ARG A 38 -4.85 -1.36 26.58
C ARG A 38 -6.08 -2.21 26.96
N GLU A 39 -6.44 -2.28 28.24
CA GLU A 39 -7.62 -3.04 28.71
C GLU A 39 -8.95 -2.48 28.17
N ILE A 40 -8.98 -1.21 27.78
CA ILE A 40 -10.14 -0.53 27.19
C ILE A 40 -10.00 -0.47 25.67
N PHE A 41 -8.83 -0.08 25.16
CA PHE A 41 -8.61 0.13 23.73
C PHE A 41 -8.60 -1.18 22.92
N VAL A 42 -8.06 -2.27 23.47
CA VAL A 42 -8.01 -3.57 22.76
C VAL A 42 -9.42 -4.10 22.48
N PRO A 43 -10.36 -4.16 23.45
CA PRO A 43 -11.74 -4.54 23.16
C PRO A 43 -12.44 -3.64 22.14
N VAL A 44 -12.22 -2.33 22.21
CA VAL A 44 -12.81 -1.37 21.26
C VAL A 44 -12.24 -1.58 19.84
N ALA A 45 -10.92 -1.76 19.71
CA ALA A 45 -10.27 -2.05 18.43
C ALA A 45 -10.77 -3.35 17.81
N LEU A 46 -10.84 -4.43 18.59
CA LEU A 46 -11.45 -5.70 18.17
C LEU A 46 -12.91 -5.50 17.75
N ALA A 47 -13.67 -4.72 18.51
CA ALA A 47 -15.07 -4.48 18.19
C ALA A 47 -15.27 -3.69 16.89
N ILE A 48 -14.44 -2.68 16.63
CA ILE A 48 -14.43 -1.94 15.36
C ILE A 48 -14.14 -2.89 14.20
N LEU A 49 -13.10 -3.71 14.31
CA LEU A 49 -12.72 -4.66 13.25
C LEU A 49 -13.79 -5.73 13.01
N LEU A 50 -14.30 -6.32 14.08
CA LEU A 50 -15.42 -7.26 14.00
C LEU A 50 -16.65 -6.58 13.39
N SER A 51 -16.95 -5.32 13.73
CA SER A 51 -18.09 -4.61 13.13
C SER A 51 -17.99 -4.51 11.60
N PHE A 52 -16.78 -4.36 11.03
CA PHE A 52 -16.58 -4.36 9.58
C PHE A 52 -16.85 -5.73 8.96
N VAL A 53 -16.45 -6.81 9.62
CA VAL A 53 -16.69 -8.20 9.17
C VAL A 53 -18.18 -8.55 9.28
N LEU A 54 -18.79 -8.27 10.43
CA LEU A 54 -20.20 -8.58 10.69
C LEU A 54 -21.18 -7.65 9.96
N ALA A 55 -20.74 -6.51 9.42
CA ALA A 55 -21.60 -5.61 8.65
C ALA A 55 -22.21 -6.27 7.39
N ALA A 56 -21.49 -7.19 6.74
CA ALA A 56 -22.01 -7.93 5.58
C ALA A 56 -23.18 -8.87 5.96
N PRO A 57 -23.02 -9.82 6.92
CA PRO A 57 -24.12 -10.69 7.34
C PRO A 57 -25.28 -9.93 7.99
N VAL A 58 -25.04 -8.83 8.71
CA VAL A 58 -26.13 -7.96 9.23
C VAL A 58 -26.97 -7.40 8.09
N ARG A 59 -26.33 -6.89 7.02
CA ARG A 59 -27.05 -6.38 5.83
C ARG A 59 -27.82 -7.49 5.11
N LEU A 60 -27.26 -8.70 5.04
CA LEU A 60 -27.95 -9.85 4.46
C LEU A 60 -29.20 -10.23 5.25
N MET A 61 -29.12 -10.24 6.58
CA MET A 61 -30.26 -10.52 7.45
C MET A 61 -31.33 -9.41 7.40
N GLN A 62 -30.93 -8.14 7.22
CA GLN A 62 -31.86 -7.03 7.00
C GLN A 62 -32.61 -7.13 5.68
N ARG A 63 -31.97 -7.66 4.61
CA ARG A 63 -32.65 -7.95 3.34
C ARG A 63 -33.74 -9.00 3.48
N LEU A 64 -33.70 -9.82 4.52
CA LEU A 64 -34.76 -10.78 4.89
C LEU A 64 -35.85 -10.15 5.78
N HIS A 65 -36.00 -8.81 5.76
CA HIS A 65 -37.00 -8.02 6.50
C HIS A 65 -36.86 -8.00 8.03
N ALA A 66 -35.71 -8.40 8.59
CA ALA A 66 -35.47 -8.28 10.03
C ALA A 66 -35.18 -6.82 10.44
N PRO A 67 -35.77 -6.30 11.55
CA PRO A 67 -35.43 -4.98 12.05
C PRO A 67 -33.97 -4.92 12.49
N ARG A 68 -33.31 -3.77 12.27
CA ARG A 68 -31.86 -3.60 12.43
C ARG A 68 -31.32 -4.09 13.77
N ALA A 69 -31.99 -3.80 14.88
CA ALA A 69 -31.55 -4.21 16.20
C ALA A 69 -31.51 -5.74 16.37
N LEU A 70 -32.56 -6.44 15.90
CA LEU A 70 -32.61 -7.91 15.96
C LEU A 70 -31.59 -8.54 15.01
N ALA A 71 -31.39 -7.96 13.82
CA ALA A 71 -30.38 -8.44 12.88
C ALA A 71 -28.97 -8.33 13.48
N VAL A 72 -28.63 -7.20 14.12
CA VAL A 72 -27.34 -7.02 14.79
C VAL A 72 -27.17 -8.01 15.93
N VAL A 73 -28.12 -8.07 16.87
CA VAL A 73 -28.02 -8.96 18.03
C VAL A 73 -27.93 -10.42 17.59
N GLY A 74 -28.78 -10.85 16.64
CA GLY A 74 -28.77 -12.22 16.12
C GLY A 74 -27.45 -12.60 15.46
N VAL A 75 -26.92 -11.75 14.58
CA VAL A 75 -25.65 -12.00 13.89
C VAL A 75 -24.46 -11.99 14.85
N VAL A 76 -24.43 -11.09 15.83
CA VAL A 76 -23.38 -11.05 16.85
C VAL A 76 -23.43 -12.29 17.73
N LEU A 77 -24.60 -12.65 18.27
CA LEU A 77 -24.75 -13.85 19.10
C LEU A 77 -24.36 -15.11 18.33
N PHE A 78 -24.74 -15.22 17.05
CA PHE A 78 -24.35 -16.33 16.19
C PHE A 78 -22.83 -16.39 15.96
N ALA A 79 -22.19 -15.25 15.66
CA ALA A 79 -20.75 -15.20 15.46
C ALA A 79 -19.96 -15.59 16.72
N PHE A 80 -20.36 -15.08 17.89
CA PHE A 80 -19.74 -15.45 19.16
C PHE A 80 -20.03 -16.91 19.53
N ALA A 81 -21.22 -17.44 19.23
CA ALA A 81 -21.51 -18.86 19.41
C ALA A 81 -20.58 -19.75 18.57
N ILE A 82 -20.26 -19.35 17.33
CA ILE A 82 -19.24 -20.05 16.51
C ILE A 82 -17.86 -19.97 17.17
N ILE A 83 -17.44 -18.80 17.64
CA ILE A 83 -16.15 -18.64 18.32
C ILE A 83 -16.07 -19.52 19.58
N PHE A 84 -17.12 -19.55 20.41
CA PHE A 84 -17.20 -20.42 21.58
C PHE A 84 -17.17 -21.90 21.21
N ALA A 85 -17.89 -22.30 20.16
CA ALA A 85 -17.89 -23.68 19.67
C ALA A 85 -16.49 -24.11 19.19
N LEU A 86 -15.83 -23.28 18.38
CA LEU A 86 -14.45 -23.51 17.93
C LEU A 86 -13.48 -23.56 19.13
N GLY A 87 -13.61 -22.65 20.09
CA GLY A 87 -12.81 -22.64 21.32
C GLY A 87 -12.99 -23.90 22.16
N SER A 88 -14.21 -24.42 22.26
CA SER A 88 -14.49 -25.69 22.93
C SER A 88 -13.87 -26.89 22.20
N VAL A 89 -13.90 -26.89 20.87
CA VAL A 89 -13.23 -27.91 20.05
C VAL A 89 -11.71 -27.87 20.26
N ILE A 90 -11.12 -26.67 20.30
CA ILE A 90 -9.68 -26.50 20.60
C ILE A 90 -9.37 -27.05 22.00
N ALA A 91 -10.12 -26.63 23.03
CA ALA A 91 -9.88 -27.02 24.42
C ALA A 91 -9.98 -28.54 24.62
N THR A 92 -10.99 -29.18 24.02
CA THR A 92 -11.17 -30.63 24.09
C THR A 92 -10.05 -31.39 23.39
N GLN A 93 -9.60 -30.93 22.21
CA GLN A 93 -8.50 -31.55 21.48
C GLN A 93 -7.15 -31.37 22.18
N LEU A 94 -6.88 -30.20 22.77
CA LEU A 94 -5.67 -29.94 23.54
C LEU A 94 -5.59 -30.84 24.77
N ASN A 95 -6.70 -31.04 25.49
CA ASN A 95 -6.75 -31.97 26.62
C ASN A 95 -6.50 -33.42 26.19
N GLY A 96 -7.00 -33.83 25.02
CA GLY A 96 -6.68 -35.14 24.43
C GLY A 96 -5.19 -35.30 24.13
N LEU A 97 -4.57 -34.29 23.50
CA LEU A 97 -3.13 -34.26 23.21
C LEU A 97 -2.27 -34.33 24.48
N ALA A 98 -2.67 -33.63 25.55
CA ALA A 98 -1.97 -33.66 26.84
C ALA A 98 -2.05 -35.04 27.50
N GLY A 99 -3.16 -35.78 27.31
CA GLY A 99 -3.29 -37.15 27.78
C GLY A 99 -2.39 -38.14 27.03
N ASP A 100 -2.18 -37.92 25.73
CA ASP A 100 -1.35 -38.80 24.88
C ASP A 100 0.16 -38.50 24.95
N LEU A 101 0.57 -37.48 25.70
CA LEU A 101 1.96 -37.01 25.79
C LEU A 101 2.98 -38.10 26.17
N PRO A 102 2.69 -39.01 27.13
CA PRO A 102 3.60 -40.11 27.46
C PRO A 102 3.86 -41.06 26.27
N LYS A 103 2.85 -41.28 25.41
CA LYS A 103 2.97 -42.15 24.22
C LYS A 103 3.93 -41.53 23.20
N TYR A 104 3.84 -40.22 22.99
CA TYR A 104 4.68 -39.49 22.05
C TYR A 104 6.17 -39.45 22.47
N GLN A 105 6.44 -39.42 23.78
CA GLN A 105 7.82 -39.46 24.30
C GLN A 105 8.56 -40.74 23.87
N VAL A 106 7.89 -41.89 23.90
CA VAL A 106 8.47 -43.19 23.53
C VAL A 106 8.84 -43.22 22.04
N THR A 107 7.97 -42.71 21.16
CA THR A 107 8.24 -42.63 19.72
C THR A 107 9.40 -41.66 19.39
N ILE A 108 9.47 -40.51 20.07
CA ILE A 108 10.56 -39.55 19.88
C ILE A 108 11.90 -40.17 20.30
N LEU A 109 11.95 -40.81 21.47
CA LEU A 109 13.18 -41.45 21.96
C LEU A 109 13.67 -42.56 21.03
N SER A 110 12.76 -43.40 20.52
CA SER A 110 13.10 -44.45 19.56
C SER A 110 13.58 -43.89 18.21
N LYS A 111 13.03 -42.76 17.73
CA LYS A 111 13.54 -42.07 16.53
C LYS A 111 14.93 -41.51 16.71
N ILE A 112 15.21 -40.85 17.84
CA ILE A 112 16.56 -40.34 18.15
C ILE A 112 17.57 -41.49 18.13
N GLN A 113 17.21 -42.66 18.67
CA GLN A 113 18.05 -43.86 18.62
C GLN A 113 18.22 -44.41 17.19
N SER A 114 17.18 -44.39 16.35
CA SER A 114 17.25 -44.86 14.96
C SER A 114 18.14 -43.99 14.06
N VAL A 115 18.07 -42.65 14.20
CA VAL A 115 18.93 -41.70 13.47
C VAL A 115 20.38 -41.81 13.94
N ARG A 116 20.56 -42.10 15.23
CA ARG A 116 21.86 -42.35 15.86
C ARG A 116 22.52 -43.66 15.42
N GLY A 117 21.74 -44.66 15.02
CA GLY A 117 22.24 -45.89 14.40
C GLY A 117 22.74 -45.71 12.96
N VAL A 118 22.27 -44.67 12.26
CA VAL A 118 22.69 -44.33 10.88
C VAL A 118 23.85 -43.32 10.89
N ALA A 119 23.92 -42.43 11.89
CA ALA A 119 25.02 -41.49 12.12
C ALA A 119 25.96 -42.03 13.21
N GLY A 120 26.76 -43.05 12.90
CA GLY A 120 27.71 -43.62 13.85
C GLY A 120 28.73 -42.59 14.36
N GLY A 121 28.76 -42.32 15.67
CA GLY A 121 29.95 -41.67 16.26
C GLY A 121 29.87 -40.78 17.51
N SER A 122 28.76 -40.60 18.24
CA SER A 122 28.79 -39.78 19.47
C SER A 122 28.40 -40.53 20.75
N SER A 123 29.40 -41.13 21.39
CA SER A 123 29.32 -41.82 22.69
C SER A 123 29.04 -40.90 23.90
N THR A 124 29.05 -39.58 23.70
CA THR A 124 28.78 -38.58 24.76
C THR A 124 27.29 -38.36 25.02
N LEU A 125 26.44 -38.45 23.99
CA LEU A 125 24.98 -38.33 24.14
C LEU A 125 24.35 -39.58 24.80
N GLU A 126 25.09 -40.70 24.87
CA GLU A 126 24.59 -42.00 25.35
C GLU A 126 24.64 -42.04 26.86
N ARG A 127 25.71 -41.44 27.40
CA ARG A 127 25.85 -41.13 28.82
C ARG A 127 24.81 -40.13 29.29
N ALA A 128 24.48 -39.11 28.48
CA ALA A 128 23.43 -38.15 28.82
C ALA A 128 22.02 -38.77 28.79
N ALA A 129 21.71 -39.61 27.81
CA ALA A 129 20.45 -40.35 27.73
C ALA A 129 20.30 -41.38 28.88
N GLY A 130 21.38 -42.09 29.21
CA GLY A 130 21.43 -42.99 30.38
C GLY A 130 21.17 -42.24 31.70
N MET A 131 21.79 -41.06 31.88
CA MET A 131 21.56 -40.22 33.05
C MET A 131 20.10 -39.73 33.16
N LEU A 132 19.46 -39.36 32.04
CA LEU A 132 18.04 -38.96 32.05
C LEU A 132 17.11 -40.14 32.36
N GLN A 133 17.46 -41.35 31.89
CA GLN A 133 16.70 -42.56 32.17
C GLN A 133 16.88 -43.03 33.63
N ASP A 134 18.06 -42.83 34.20
CA ASP A 134 18.34 -43.05 35.62
C ASP A 134 17.62 -42.01 36.50
N LEU A 135 17.55 -40.73 36.08
CA LEU A 135 16.71 -39.73 36.76
C LEU A 135 15.23 -40.10 36.70
N GLY A 136 14.73 -40.55 35.55
CA GLY A 136 13.35 -41.00 35.40
C GLY A 136 13.00 -42.16 36.35
N LYS A 137 13.91 -43.13 36.49
CA LYS A 137 13.75 -44.25 37.44
C LYS A 137 13.84 -43.82 38.92
N GLU A 138 14.62 -42.79 39.23
CA GLU A 138 14.73 -42.26 40.59
C GLU A 138 13.52 -41.39 40.98
N LEU A 139 12.85 -40.78 39.99
CA LEU A 139 11.58 -40.06 40.15
C LEU A 139 10.36 -41.00 40.27
N ASP A 140 10.39 -42.16 39.62
CA ASP A 140 9.32 -43.17 39.65
C ASP A 140 9.39 -44.15 40.84
N LYS A 141 10.44 -44.06 41.67
CA LYS A 141 10.48 -44.77 42.95
C LYS A 141 9.55 -44.05 43.94
N PRO A 142 8.43 -44.65 44.40
CA PRO A 142 7.76 -44.15 45.58
C PRO A 142 8.75 -44.19 46.74
N LYS A 143 8.85 -43.09 47.48
CA LYS A 143 9.76 -42.90 48.62
C LYS A 143 9.38 -43.86 49.75
N SER A 144 9.70 -45.14 49.60
CA SER A 144 9.54 -46.16 50.62
C SER A 144 10.72 -46.02 51.58
N VAL A 145 10.46 -45.43 52.75
CA VAL A 145 11.37 -45.49 53.88
C VAL A 145 11.42 -46.95 54.33
N ALA A 146 12.48 -47.66 53.96
CA ALA A 146 12.72 -49.02 54.41
C ALA A 146 12.99 -49.05 55.93
N PRO A 147 12.50 -50.06 56.66
CA PRO A 147 12.71 -50.19 58.10
C PRO A 147 14.14 -50.63 58.40
N ALA A 148 14.85 -49.88 59.24
CA ALA A 148 16.13 -50.29 59.80
C ALA A 148 15.89 -51.30 60.94
N ASN A 149 16.39 -52.52 60.77
CA ASN A 149 16.45 -53.50 61.86
C ASN A 149 17.59 -53.16 62.84
N PRO A 150 17.43 -53.43 64.15
CA PRO A 150 18.36 -52.99 65.19
C PRO A 150 19.44 -54.04 65.46
N LEU A 151 20.63 -53.60 65.89
CA LEU A 151 21.53 -54.35 66.80
C LEU A 151 22.67 -53.41 67.23
N THR A 152 22.59 -52.88 68.45
CA THR A 152 23.56 -53.01 69.57
C THR A 152 23.38 -51.88 70.61
N SER A 153 22.82 -52.27 71.75
CA SER A 153 23.25 -51.98 73.14
C SER A 153 23.71 -50.57 73.54
N GLY A 154 22.84 -49.85 74.27
CA GLY A 154 23.17 -48.72 75.14
C GLY A 154 21.94 -48.30 75.98
N THR A 155 22.10 -48.17 77.28
CA THR A 155 21.12 -48.07 78.39
C THR A 155 20.00 -46.99 78.29
N PRO A 156 18.88 -47.15 79.04
CA PRO A 156 17.61 -46.44 78.82
C PRO A 156 17.48 -45.11 79.58
N THR A 157 16.95 -44.08 78.90
CA THR A 157 16.40 -42.87 79.53
C THR A 157 15.00 -42.60 78.96
N PRO A 158 13.98 -42.22 79.77
CA PRO A 158 12.59 -42.29 79.34
C PRO A 158 12.19 -41.13 78.42
N GLY A 159 11.70 -41.49 77.24
CA GLY A 159 10.46 -40.97 76.68
C GLY A 159 10.41 -39.51 76.22
N VAL A 160 10.83 -39.26 74.97
CA VAL A 160 10.07 -38.38 74.05
C VAL A 160 10.15 -39.01 72.67
N LYS A 161 9.07 -39.66 72.21
CA LYS A 161 8.89 -40.00 70.80
C LYS A 161 8.64 -38.69 70.05
N PRO A 162 9.42 -38.31 69.02
CA PRO A 162 9.00 -37.22 68.14
C PRO A 162 7.73 -37.68 67.43
N VAL A 163 6.60 -37.07 67.79
CA VAL A 163 5.31 -37.26 67.11
C VAL A 163 5.48 -36.68 65.71
N ALA A 164 5.33 -37.50 64.68
CA ALA A 164 5.21 -37.02 63.32
C ALA A 164 3.92 -36.18 63.25
N VAL A 165 4.09 -34.86 63.13
CA VAL A 165 2.98 -33.95 62.86
C VAL A 165 2.61 -34.16 61.39
N GLU A 166 1.62 -35.03 61.17
CA GLU A 166 0.90 -35.06 59.91
C GLU A 166 0.12 -33.75 59.80
N VAL A 167 0.67 -32.81 59.02
CA VAL A 167 -0.02 -31.59 58.67
C VAL A 167 -1.16 -32.01 57.73
N LEU A 168 -2.33 -32.32 58.33
CA LEU A 168 -3.60 -32.30 57.62
C LEU A 168 -3.77 -30.88 57.07
N GLN A 169 -3.38 -30.66 55.80
CA GLN A 169 -3.85 -29.50 55.06
C GLN A 169 -5.37 -29.60 55.10
N PRO A 170 -6.09 -28.60 55.65
CA PRO A 170 -7.54 -28.60 55.59
C PRO A 170 -7.94 -28.78 54.13
N ASP A 171 -8.80 -29.75 53.83
CA ASP A 171 -9.31 -29.96 52.47
C ASP A 171 -9.73 -28.58 51.92
N PRO A 172 -9.21 -28.14 50.76
CA PRO A 172 -9.61 -26.87 50.19
C PRO A 172 -11.13 -26.90 50.09
N GLY A 173 -11.80 -26.05 50.88
CA GLY A 173 -13.25 -26.10 51.01
C GLY A 173 -13.89 -26.10 49.62
N ALA A 174 -15.05 -26.73 49.46
CA ALA A 174 -15.72 -26.84 48.16
C ALA A 174 -15.83 -25.49 47.41
N LEU A 175 -15.91 -24.38 48.16
CA LEU A 175 -15.89 -23.01 47.64
C LEU A 175 -14.54 -22.58 47.02
N GLU A 176 -13.41 -23.03 47.58
CA GLU A 176 -12.05 -22.70 47.14
C GLU A 176 -11.63 -23.54 45.93
N SER A 177 -12.08 -24.80 45.88
CA SER A 177 -12.00 -25.65 44.69
C SER A 177 -12.88 -25.09 43.54
N LEU A 178 -14.08 -24.60 43.84
CA LEU A 178 -14.93 -23.95 42.84
C LEU A 178 -14.33 -22.63 42.35
N ARG A 179 -13.75 -21.83 43.24
CA ARG A 179 -13.10 -20.56 42.91
C ARG A 179 -11.86 -20.76 42.04
N SER A 180 -11.03 -21.76 42.31
CA SER A 180 -9.84 -22.07 41.50
C SER A 180 -10.17 -22.58 40.10
N LEU A 181 -11.32 -23.26 39.91
CA LEU A 181 -11.83 -23.66 38.60
C LEU A 181 -12.46 -22.49 37.83
N ILE A 182 -13.19 -21.59 38.50
CA ILE A 182 -13.91 -20.48 37.85
C ILE A 182 -13.00 -19.28 37.57
N ALA A 183 -12.05 -18.97 38.47
CA ALA A 183 -11.23 -17.75 38.38
C ALA A 183 -10.48 -17.56 37.03
N PRO A 184 -9.89 -18.61 36.41
CA PRO A 184 -9.23 -18.47 35.11
C PRO A 184 -10.21 -18.17 33.95
N LEU A 185 -11.49 -18.53 34.09
CA LEU A 185 -12.52 -18.32 33.07
C LEU A 185 -13.17 -16.93 33.15
N VAL A 186 -13.17 -16.29 34.33
CA VAL A 186 -13.85 -15.00 34.55
C VAL A 186 -13.23 -13.90 33.71
N SER A 187 -11.89 -13.80 33.68
CA SER A 187 -11.20 -12.71 32.97
C SER A 187 -11.47 -12.74 31.44
N PRO A 188 -11.24 -13.85 30.73
CA PRO A 188 -11.57 -13.93 29.30
C PRO A 188 -13.06 -13.73 29.00
N LEU A 189 -13.95 -14.22 29.87
CA LEU A 189 -15.39 -14.07 29.70
C LEU A 189 -15.83 -12.61 29.88
N ALA A 190 -15.27 -11.90 30.85
CA ALA A 190 -15.52 -10.47 31.05
C ALA A 190 -15.05 -9.65 29.84
N THR A 191 -13.83 -9.87 29.37
CA THR A 191 -13.32 -9.20 28.16
C THR A 191 -14.17 -9.52 26.93
N THR A 192 -14.58 -10.79 26.75
CA THR A 192 -15.46 -11.20 25.66
C THR A 192 -16.82 -10.50 25.74
N GLY A 193 -17.42 -10.43 26.93
CA GLY A 193 -18.68 -9.71 27.15
C GLY A 193 -18.57 -8.23 26.80
N ILE A 194 -17.46 -7.58 27.17
CA ILE A 194 -17.18 -6.18 26.80
C ILE A 194 -17.08 -6.03 25.28
N ILE A 195 -16.36 -6.93 24.59
CA ILE A 195 -16.26 -6.91 23.12
C ILE A 195 -17.65 -7.07 22.49
N VAL A 196 -18.45 -8.04 22.93
CA VAL A 196 -19.82 -8.27 22.44
C VAL A 196 -20.65 -7.00 22.56
N ILE A 197 -20.62 -6.35 23.73
CA ILE A 197 -21.35 -5.10 23.98
C ILE A 197 -20.89 -4.02 23.00
N PHE A 198 -19.57 -3.77 22.88
CA PHE A 198 -19.05 -2.77 21.94
C PHE A 198 -19.41 -3.08 20.49
N VAL A 199 -19.31 -4.34 20.06
CA VAL A 199 -19.67 -4.75 18.69
C VAL A 199 -21.14 -4.44 18.42
N ILE A 200 -22.04 -4.80 19.34
CA ILE A 200 -23.48 -4.52 19.22
C ILE A 200 -23.72 -3.01 19.13
N PHE A 201 -23.15 -2.23 20.04
CA PHE A 201 -23.33 -0.77 20.05
C PHE A 201 -22.78 -0.11 18.78
N ILE A 202 -21.57 -0.49 18.34
CA ILE A 202 -20.94 0.05 17.13
C ILE A 202 -21.75 -0.31 15.88
N LEU A 203 -22.28 -1.54 15.78
CA LEU A 203 -23.12 -1.94 14.65
C LEU A 203 -24.47 -1.23 14.64
N ILE A 204 -25.12 -1.09 15.80
CA ILE A 204 -26.39 -0.36 15.94
C ILE A 204 -26.19 1.13 15.60
N GLN A 205 -25.19 1.78 16.19
CA GLN A 205 -24.92 3.22 16.03
C GLN A 205 -23.96 3.54 14.88
N ARG A 206 -23.71 2.60 13.96
CA ARG A 206 -22.71 2.76 12.88
C ARG A 206 -22.87 4.05 12.09
N GLU A 207 -24.11 4.44 11.79
CA GLU A 207 -24.43 5.66 11.03
C GLU A 207 -24.17 6.92 11.86
N ASP A 208 -24.55 6.92 13.13
CA ASP A 208 -24.31 8.06 14.03
C ASP A 208 -22.83 8.27 14.31
N LEU A 209 -22.09 7.18 14.56
CA LEU A 209 -20.64 7.22 14.76
C LEU A 209 -19.93 7.76 13.52
N ARG A 210 -20.34 7.30 12.34
CA ARG A 210 -19.85 7.83 11.05
C ARG A 210 -20.15 9.33 10.91
N ASN A 211 -21.39 9.76 11.16
CA ASN A 211 -21.78 11.17 11.04
C ASN A 211 -20.99 12.08 11.99
N ARG A 212 -20.70 11.59 13.21
CA ARG A 212 -19.83 12.29 14.17
C ARG A 212 -18.38 12.39 13.68
N LEU A 213 -17.83 11.30 13.11
CA LEU A 213 -16.49 11.31 12.53
C LEU A 213 -16.38 12.28 11.35
N ILE A 214 -17.36 12.31 10.46
CA ILE A 214 -17.42 13.28 9.33
C ILE A 214 -17.36 14.71 9.87
N ARG A 215 -18.16 15.01 10.90
CA ARG A 215 -18.18 16.34 11.53
C ARG A 215 -16.85 16.73 12.18
N LEU A 216 -16.09 15.76 12.70
CA LEU A 216 -14.74 15.96 13.25
C LEU A 216 -13.67 16.17 12.15
N ALA A 217 -13.83 15.53 10.99
CA ALA A 217 -12.87 15.56 9.90
C ALA A 217 -12.84 16.88 9.10
N GLY A 218 -13.95 17.61 9.03
CA GLY A 218 -13.99 18.96 8.42
C GLY A 218 -15.29 19.25 7.68
N SER A 219 -15.66 20.53 7.64
CA SER A 219 -16.97 21.01 7.13
C SER A 219 -16.92 21.58 5.71
N HIS A 220 -15.77 21.58 5.03
CA HIS A 220 -15.60 22.31 3.77
C HIS A 220 -16.17 21.58 2.53
N ASP A 221 -16.31 20.26 2.58
CA ASP A 221 -16.98 19.47 1.54
C ASP A 221 -17.60 18.19 2.15
N LEU A 222 -18.75 18.37 2.81
CA LEU A 222 -19.46 17.28 3.49
C LEU A 222 -19.84 16.16 2.51
N GLN A 223 -20.19 16.47 1.26
CA GLN A 223 -20.65 15.47 0.30
C GLN A 223 -19.50 14.57 -0.16
N ARG A 224 -18.35 15.16 -0.52
CA ARG A 224 -17.15 14.42 -0.91
C ARG A 224 -16.56 13.62 0.25
N THR A 225 -16.48 14.21 1.44
CA THR A 225 -15.94 13.55 2.65
C THR A 225 -16.83 12.37 3.07
N THR A 226 -18.15 12.54 2.99
CA THR A 226 -19.13 11.50 3.33
C THR A 226 -19.06 10.33 2.36
N ALA A 227 -19.03 10.60 1.04
CA ALA A 227 -18.92 9.56 0.02
C ALA A 227 -17.60 8.79 0.15
N ALA A 228 -16.49 9.49 0.40
CA ALA A 228 -15.18 8.88 0.47
C ALA A 228 -14.98 8.02 1.74
N LEU A 229 -15.51 8.45 2.90
CA LEU A 229 -15.52 7.63 4.12
C LEU A 229 -16.43 6.39 4.01
N ASP A 230 -17.53 6.46 3.25
CA ASP A 230 -18.38 5.29 2.99
C ASP A 230 -17.68 4.28 2.10
N ASP A 231 -17.04 4.76 1.04
CA ASP A 231 -16.26 3.92 0.13
C ASP A 231 -15.10 3.25 0.88
N ALA A 232 -14.37 4.01 1.71
CA ALA A 232 -13.37 3.49 2.63
C ALA A 232 -13.91 2.39 3.55
N ALA A 233 -15.04 2.62 4.22
CA ALA A 233 -15.63 1.63 5.13
C ALA A 233 -16.10 0.37 4.39
N ALA A 234 -16.61 0.51 3.16
CA ALA A 234 -17.02 -0.60 2.32
C ALA A 234 -15.82 -1.43 1.83
N ARG A 235 -14.72 -0.77 1.44
CA ARG A 235 -13.45 -1.40 1.07
C ARG A 235 -12.85 -2.17 2.23
N LEU A 236 -12.77 -1.57 3.42
CA LEU A 236 -12.30 -2.22 4.65
C LEU A 236 -13.13 -3.46 5.00
N SER A 237 -14.46 -3.34 4.95
CA SER A 237 -15.38 -4.46 5.20
C SER A 237 -15.15 -5.62 4.22
N ARG A 238 -14.97 -5.33 2.92
CA ARG A 238 -14.67 -6.34 1.91
C ARG A 238 -13.30 -6.99 2.13
N LEU A 239 -12.29 -6.18 2.46
CA LEU A 239 -10.93 -6.66 2.73
C LEU A 239 -10.92 -7.64 3.91
N PHE A 240 -11.52 -7.29 5.04
CA PHE A 240 -11.55 -8.19 6.21
C PHE A 240 -12.43 -9.42 5.99
N LEU A 241 -13.52 -9.30 5.21
CA LEU A 241 -14.34 -10.45 4.84
C LEU A 241 -13.56 -11.42 3.95
N ASN A 242 -12.85 -10.91 2.94
CA ASN A 242 -11.97 -11.68 2.08
C ASN A 242 -10.87 -12.38 2.90
N GLN A 243 -10.28 -11.67 3.86
CA GLN A 243 -9.28 -12.22 4.77
C GLN A 243 -9.83 -13.35 5.64
N LEU A 244 -11.01 -13.16 6.22
CA LEU A 244 -11.68 -14.21 6.98
C LEU A 244 -12.00 -15.43 6.09
N MET A 245 -12.52 -15.22 4.88
CA MET A 245 -12.86 -16.29 3.94
C MET A 245 -11.61 -17.08 3.52
N LEU A 246 -10.53 -16.40 3.14
CA LEU A 246 -9.27 -17.04 2.76
C LEU A 246 -8.65 -17.81 3.92
N ASN A 247 -8.57 -17.21 5.10
CA ASN A 247 -8.00 -17.86 6.28
C ASN A 247 -8.82 -19.08 6.70
N THR A 248 -10.16 -18.98 6.64
CA THR A 248 -11.06 -20.11 6.90
C THR A 248 -10.87 -21.21 5.86
N GLY A 249 -10.83 -20.86 4.57
CA GLY A 249 -10.59 -21.81 3.49
C GLY A 249 -9.25 -22.53 3.63
N PHE A 250 -8.19 -21.79 3.95
CA PHE A 250 -6.87 -22.33 4.25
C PHE A 250 -6.91 -23.30 5.43
N GLY A 251 -7.52 -22.91 6.55
CA GLY A 251 -7.62 -23.78 7.72
C GLY A 251 -8.45 -25.04 7.48
N VAL A 252 -9.53 -24.96 6.69
CA VAL A 252 -10.30 -26.15 6.27
C VAL A 252 -9.45 -27.05 5.38
N MET A 253 -8.70 -26.49 4.43
CA MET A 253 -7.83 -27.26 3.53
C MET A 253 -6.68 -27.94 4.27
N ILE A 254 -6.03 -27.24 5.21
CA ILE A 254 -5.01 -27.81 6.10
C ILE A 254 -5.63 -28.87 7.01
N GLY A 255 -6.74 -28.58 7.68
CA GLY A 255 -7.39 -29.52 8.60
C GLY A 255 -7.84 -30.80 7.90
N THR A 256 -8.42 -30.69 6.69
CA THR A 256 -8.79 -31.86 5.88
C THR A 256 -7.56 -32.62 5.38
N GLY A 257 -6.51 -31.93 4.94
CA GLY A 257 -5.25 -32.56 4.55
C GLY A 257 -4.58 -33.33 5.69
N LEU A 258 -4.49 -32.74 6.88
CA LEU A 258 -3.95 -33.39 8.08
C LEU A 258 -4.81 -34.58 8.52
N TRP A 259 -6.14 -34.48 8.37
CA TRP A 259 -7.05 -35.58 8.66
C TRP A 259 -6.83 -36.76 7.69
N LEU A 260 -6.65 -36.49 6.39
CA LEU A 260 -6.34 -37.51 5.38
C LEU A 260 -4.97 -38.18 5.62
N ILE A 261 -3.99 -37.43 6.13
CA ILE A 261 -2.67 -37.96 6.50
C ILE A 261 -2.74 -38.81 7.78
N GLY A 262 -3.78 -38.63 8.60
CA GLY A 262 -3.97 -39.36 9.86
C GLY A 262 -3.38 -38.67 11.09
N ILE A 263 -3.10 -37.36 11.02
CA ILE A 263 -2.58 -36.61 12.16
C ILE A 263 -3.66 -36.48 13.25
N PRO A 264 -3.33 -36.80 14.52
CA PRO A 264 -4.25 -36.58 15.64
C PRO A 264 -4.65 -35.12 15.77
N SER A 265 -5.90 -34.88 16.14
CA SER A 265 -6.42 -33.52 16.35
C SER A 265 -6.29 -32.63 15.10
N ALA A 266 -6.49 -33.19 13.90
CA ALA A 266 -6.41 -32.44 12.65
C ALA A 266 -7.30 -31.18 12.61
N ALA A 267 -8.50 -31.26 13.22
CA ALA A 267 -9.40 -30.12 13.32
C ALA A 267 -8.84 -28.98 14.19
N LEU A 268 -8.17 -29.28 15.31
CA LEU A 268 -7.47 -28.28 16.13
C LEU A 268 -6.44 -27.54 15.28
N TRP A 269 -5.62 -28.28 14.53
CA TRP A 269 -4.57 -27.68 13.71
C TRP A 269 -5.12 -26.88 12.54
N GLY A 270 -6.20 -27.32 11.91
CA GLY A 270 -6.90 -26.55 10.88
C GLY A 270 -7.49 -25.24 11.42
N ILE A 271 -8.15 -25.26 12.58
CA ILE A 271 -8.68 -24.05 13.24
C ILE A 271 -7.52 -23.13 13.64
N LEU A 272 -6.47 -23.67 14.24
CA LEU A 272 -5.29 -22.90 14.64
C LEU A 272 -4.60 -22.29 13.41
N ALA A 273 -4.52 -23.00 12.29
CA ALA A 273 -3.99 -22.50 11.03
C ALA A 273 -4.82 -21.31 10.49
N ALA A 274 -6.16 -21.39 10.53
CA ALA A 274 -7.01 -20.27 10.15
C ALA A 274 -6.79 -19.04 11.04
N VAL A 275 -6.70 -19.23 12.36
CA VAL A 275 -6.51 -18.14 13.33
C VAL A 275 -5.12 -17.53 13.22
N LEU A 276 -4.07 -18.36 13.16
CA LEU A 276 -2.69 -17.88 13.10
C LEU A 276 -2.38 -17.17 11.78
N ARG A 277 -3.05 -17.52 10.67
CA ARG A 277 -2.88 -16.85 9.37
C ARG A 277 -3.31 -15.38 9.38
N PHE A 278 -3.99 -14.89 10.42
CA PHE A 278 -4.16 -13.44 10.59
C PHE A 278 -2.85 -12.71 10.89
N VAL A 279 -1.82 -13.42 11.36
CA VAL A 279 -0.47 -12.90 11.58
C VAL A 279 0.35 -13.07 10.28
N PRO A 280 0.70 -11.99 9.57
CA PRO A 280 1.47 -12.08 8.33
C PRO A 280 2.85 -12.72 8.54
N TYR A 281 3.33 -13.48 7.56
CA TYR A 281 4.65 -14.15 7.47
C TYR A 281 4.92 -15.23 8.53
N ILE A 282 4.54 -14.99 9.78
CA ILE A 282 4.86 -15.84 10.93
C ILE A 282 3.73 -16.86 11.17
N GLY A 283 2.49 -16.47 10.88
CA GLY A 283 1.30 -17.26 11.18
C GLY A 283 1.32 -18.66 10.59
N SER A 284 1.64 -18.79 9.30
CA SER A 284 1.69 -20.07 8.60
C SER A 284 2.87 -20.95 9.05
N ILE A 285 4.01 -20.34 9.38
CA ILE A 285 5.18 -21.07 9.93
C ILE A 285 4.83 -21.69 11.28
N ILE A 286 4.23 -20.91 12.20
CA ILE A 286 3.81 -21.43 13.50
C ILE A 286 2.73 -22.50 13.32
N ALA A 287 1.77 -22.28 12.42
CA ALA A 287 0.72 -23.24 12.12
C ALA A 287 1.26 -24.57 11.57
N ALA A 288 2.36 -24.55 10.81
CA ALA A 288 3.02 -25.74 10.27
C ALA A 288 3.90 -26.44 11.30
N ALA A 289 4.57 -25.68 12.18
CA ALA A 289 5.55 -26.21 13.12
C ALA A 289 4.97 -27.28 14.06
N PHE A 290 3.78 -27.03 14.61
CA PHE A 290 3.17 -27.97 15.56
C PHE A 290 2.69 -29.29 14.92
N PRO A 291 1.94 -29.30 13.81
CA PRO A 291 1.61 -30.52 13.10
C PRO A 291 2.85 -31.30 12.64
N LEU A 292 3.91 -30.62 12.18
CA LEU A 292 5.16 -31.27 11.81
C LEU A 292 5.84 -31.95 13.01
N ALA A 293 5.93 -31.25 14.14
CA ALA A 293 6.47 -31.83 15.38
C ALA A 293 5.65 -33.03 15.84
N LEU A 294 4.32 -32.93 15.79
CA LEU A 294 3.43 -34.05 16.10
C LEU A 294 3.59 -35.20 15.09
N ALA A 295 3.84 -34.91 13.82
CA ALA A 295 4.07 -35.92 12.81
C ALA A 295 5.33 -36.74 13.07
N VAL A 296 6.39 -36.09 13.56
CA VAL A 296 7.59 -36.80 14.04
C VAL A 296 7.25 -37.70 15.23
N ALA A 297 6.39 -37.24 16.14
CA ALA A 297 6.11 -37.89 17.41
C ALA A 297 5.09 -39.04 17.35
N VAL A 298 4.18 -39.03 16.36
CA VAL A 298 3.08 -40.01 16.26
C VAL A 298 3.48 -41.22 15.42
N ASP A 299 4.03 -40.99 14.22
CA ASP A 299 4.38 -42.07 13.29
C ASP A 299 5.81 -42.55 13.57
N PRO A 300 6.06 -43.87 13.78
CA PRO A 300 7.41 -44.41 13.83
C PRO A 300 8.21 -44.18 12.54
N GLY A 301 7.53 -44.07 11.39
CA GLY A 301 8.12 -43.75 10.09
C GLY A 301 8.37 -42.26 9.85
N TRP A 302 8.91 -41.94 8.66
CA TRP A 302 9.11 -40.56 8.19
C TRP A 302 8.02 -40.10 7.21
N TRP A 303 7.09 -40.99 6.85
CA TRP A 303 6.13 -40.75 5.79
C TRP A 303 5.07 -39.73 6.21
N MET A 304 4.58 -39.81 7.46
CA MET A 304 3.64 -38.83 7.98
C MET A 304 4.26 -37.43 8.03
N LEU A 305 5.53 -37.32 8.42
CA LEU A 305 6.27 -36.06 8.37
C LEU A 305 6.40 -35.54 6.93
N ALA A 306 6.80 -36.39 6.00
CA ALA A 306 7.01 -36.02 4.60
C ALA A 306 5.73 -35.48 3.95
N TRP A 307 4.59 -36.16 4.12
CA TRP A 307 3.30 -35.68 3.60
C TRP A 307 2.81 -34.42 4.28
N THR A 308 3.04 -34.29 5.59
CA THR A 308 2.68 -33.08 6.32
C THR A 308 3.51 -31.89 5.84
N ALA A 309 4.80 -32.09 5.63
CA ALA A 309 5.67 -31.08 5.06
C ALA A 309 5.25 -30.72 3.63
N ALA A 310 4.96 -31.72 2.79
CA ALA A 310 4.47 -31.51 1.43
C ALA A 310 3.14 -30.75 1.42
N LEU A 311 2.21 -31.05 2.33
CA LEU A 311 0.94 -30.36 2.45
C LEU A 311 1.13 -28.85 2.65
N PHE A 312 1.93 -28.45 3.65
CA PHE A 312 2.21 -27.03 3.89
C PHE A 312 3.05 -26.41 2.77
N PHE A 313 4.04 -27.13 2.24
CA PHE A 313 4.93 -26.64 1.18
C PHE A 313 4.22 -26.40 -0.15
N VAL A 314 3.13 -27.12 -0.44
CA VAL A 314 2.31 -26.93 -1.64
C VAL A 314 1.22 -25.90 -1.39
N ILE A 315 0.48 -26.01 -0.28
CA ILE A 315 -0.69 -25.16 -0.04
C ILE A 315 -0.29 -23.72 0.27
N GLU A 316 0.73 -23.50 1.09
CA GLU A 316 1.12 -22.15 1.50
C GLU A 316 1.51 -21.27 0.31
N PRO A 317 2.40 -21.68 -0.61
CA PRO A 317 2.73 -20.87 -1.77
C PRO A 317 1.57 -20.79 -2.77
N LEU A 318 0.79 -21.85 -2.95
CA LEU A 318 -0.37 -21.81 -3.85
C LEU A 318 -1.38 -20.75 -3.40
N VAL A 319 -1.70 -20.70 -2.10
CA VAL A 319 -2.61 -19.69 -1.58
C VAL A 319 -1.96 -18.32 -1.61
N GLY A 320 -0.72 -18.18 -1.13
CA GLY A 320 -0.05 -16.88 -1.02
C GLY A 320 0.33 -16.23 -2.37
N GLN A 321 0.70 -17.01 -3.38
CA GLN A 321 1.21 -16.50 -4.66
C GLN A 321 0.19 -16.57 -5.80
N VAL A 322 -0.84 -17.43 -5.68
CA VAL A 322 -1.87 -17.57 -6.74
C VAL A 322 -3.22 -17.07 -6.26
N VAL A 323 -3.72 -17.59 -5.13
CA VAL A 323 -5.09 -17.26 -4.68
C VAL A 323 -5.18 -15.84 -4.15
N GLU A 324 -4.22 -15.39 -3.35
CA GLU A 324 -4.22 -14.05 -2.76
C GLU A 324 -4.19 -12.93 -3.83
N PRO A 325 -3.29 -12.94 -4.82
CA PRO A 325 -3.31 -11.93 -5.89
C PRO A 325 -4.60 -11.92 -6.71
N LEU A 326 -5.18 -13.11 -6.97
CA LEU A 326 -6.45 -13.22 -7.69
C LEU A 326 -7.63 -12.65 -6.89
N LEU A 327 -7.61 -12.77 -5.56
CA LEU A 327 -8.73 -12.38 -4.71
C LEU A 327 -8.64 -10.92 -4.21
N TYR A 328 -7.43 -10.38 -4.04
CA TYR A 328 -7.21 -9.00 -3.59
C TYR A 328 -6.89 -8.02 -4.73
N GLY A 329 -6.43 -8.48 -5.90
CA GLY A 329 -5.93 -7.61 -6.95
C GLY A 329 -4.56 -6.99 -6.63
N ARG A 330 -4.18 -5.90 -7.31
CA ARG A 330 -2.96 -5.13 -7.04
C ARG A 330 -3.05 -4.52 -5.62
N THR A 331 -2.28 -5.10 -4.70
CA THR A 331 -1.91 -4.70 -3.32
C THR A 331 -3.01 -4.23 -2.36
N THR A 332 -2.82 -4.54 -1.07
CA THR A 332 -3.75 -4.18 0.04
C THR A 332 -3.75 -2.69 0.40
N GLY A 333 -3.09 -1.83 -0.37
CA GLY A 333 -2.95 -0.42 -0.04
C GLY A 333 -1.76 -0.10 0.88
N LEU A 334 -0.94 -1.10 1.24
CA LEU A 334 0.13 -0.97 2.24
C LEU A 334 1.50 -1.34 1.68
N SER A 335 2.51 -0.51 1.98
CA SER A 335 3.90 -0.84 1.71
C SER A 335 4.35 -2.08 2.51
N PRO A 336 5.19 -2.98 1.96
CA PRO A 336 5.76 -4.10 2.71
C PRO A 336 6.48 -3.67 3.99
N VAL A 337 7.16 -2.51 3.95
CA VAL A 337 7.84 -1.93 5.12
C VAL A 337 6.81 -1.54 6.19
N ALA A 338 5.67 -0.97 5.78
CA ALA A 338 4.58 -0.62 6.68
C ALA A 338 4.04 -1.84 7.44
N VAL A 339 3.94 -3.00 6.79
CA VAL A 339 3.49 -4.24 7.44
C VAL A 339 4.47 -4.68 8.53
N VAL A 340 5.78 -4.63 8.29
CA VAL A 340 6.80 -5.03 9.27
C VAL A 340 6.88 -4.04 10.45
N VAL A 341 6.89 -2.74 10.15
CA VAL A 341 6.93 -1.69 11.18
C VAL A 341 5.68 -1.73 12.04
N SER A 342 4.50 -1.86 11.43
CA SER A 342 3.25 -1.97 12.17
C SER A 342 3.19 -3.24 13.02
N ALA A 343 3.59 -4.41 12.50
CA ALA A 343 3.65 -5.64 13.27
C ALA A 343 4.51 -5.46 14.54
N THR A 344 5.68 -4.85 14.40
CA THR A 344 6.58 -4.58 15.53
C THR A 344 5.96 -3.59 16.53
N PHE A 345 5.41 -2.47 16.03
CA PHE A 345 4.80 -1.43 16.85
C PHE A 345 3.58 -1.93 17.65
N TRP A 346 2.63 -2.56 16.98
CA TRP A 346 1.40 -3.05 17.63
C TRP A 346 1.69 -4.21 18.59
N THR A 347 2.66 -5.07 18.27
CA THR A 347 3.12 -6.13 19.20
C THR A 347 3.72 -5.53 20.46
N ALA A 348 4.55 -4.49 20.35
CA ALA A 348 5.08 -3.81 21.52
C ALA A 348 3.98 -3.16 22.38
N LEU A 349 2.92 -2.65 21.74
CA LEU A 349 1.83 -1.96 22.41
C LEU A 349 0.88 -2.92 23.15
N TRP A 350 0.40 -3.97 22.46
CA TRP A 350 -0.68 -4.84 22.96
C TRP A 350 -0.32 -6.34 22.95
N GLY A 351 0.95 -6.70 22.76
CA GLY A 351 1.41 -8.08 22.77
C GLY A 351 0.87 -8.93 21.60
N PRO A 352 0.57 -10.23 21.82
CA PRO A 352 0.08 -11.11 20.75
C PRO A 352 -1.22 -10.62 20.11
N ILE A 353 -2.10 -9.97 20.87
CA ILE A 353 -3.34 -9.41 20.33
C ILE A 353 -3.00 -8.26 19.37
N GLY A 354 -2.07 -7.38 19.74
CA GLY A 354 -1.58 -6.32 18.87
C GLY A 354 -0.99 -6.85 17.56
N LEU A 355 -0.25 -7.95 17.60
CA LEU A 355 0.30 -8.61 16.42
C LEU A 355 -0.80 -9.06 15.44
N VAL A 356 -1.84 -9.72 15.93
CA VAL A 356 -2.99 -10.15 15.13
C VAL A 356 -3.74 -8.95 14.54
N LEU A 357 -3.79 -7.84 15.29
CA LEU A 357 -4.47 -6.62 14.87
C LEU A 357 -3.60 -5.66 14.04
N ALA A 358 -2.32 -5.96 13.84
CA ALA A 358 -1.37 -5.00 13.29
C ALA A 358 -1.74 -4.54 11.88
N THR A 359 -1.90 -5.50 10.97
CA THR A 359 -2.32 -5.22 9.60
C THR A 359 -3.69 -4.55 9.54
N PRO A 360 -4.76 -5.09 10.15
CA PRO A 360 -6.08 -4.48 10.00
C PRO A 360 -6.18 -3.06 10.58
N LEU A 361 -5.51 -2.77 11.69
CA LEU A 361 -5.48 -1.41 12.24
C LEU A 361 -4.67 -0.46 11.37
N THR A 362 -3.55 -0.92 10.81
CA THR A 362 -2.71 -0.11 9.94
C THR A 362 -3.42 0.22 8.63
N VAL A 363 -4.16 -0.73 8.04
CA VAL A 363 -5.03 -0.44 6.88
C VAL A 363 -6.09 0.61 7.27
N CYS A 364 -6.73 0.51 8.43
CA CYS A 364 -7.70 1.52 8.89
C CYS A 364 -7.07 2.91 9.01
N LEU A 365 -5.84 2.99 9.54
CA LEU A 365 -5.09 4.24 9.68
C LEU A 365 -4.72 4.86 8.31
N VAL A 366 -4.22 4.05 7.38
CA VAL A 366 -3.86 4.49 6.02
C VAL A 366 -5.09 4.95 5.26
N VAL A 367 -6.17 4.17 5.31
CA VAL A 367 -7.43 4.54 4.68
C VAL A 367 -8.01 5.83 5.27
N LEU A 368 -7.84 6.07 6.57
CA LEU A 368 -8.23 7.35 7.18
C LEU A 368 -7.35 8.49 6.68
N GLY A 369 -6.03 8.27 6.51
CA GLY A 369 -5.09 9.23 5.94
C GLY A 369 -5.43 9.65 4.51
N ARG A 370 -5.92 8.72 3.67
CA ARG A 370 -6.38 9.01 2.30
C ARG A 370 -7.55 9.99 2.23
N HIS A 371 -8.36 10.07 3.29
CA HIS A 371 -9.62 10.80 3.28
C HIS A 371 -9.64 12.00 4.22
N VAL A 372 -8.68 12.12 5.11
CA VAL A 372 -8.56 13.21 6.07
C VAL A 372 -7.23 13.91 5.81
N GLU A 373 -7.27 15.12 5.24
CA GLU A 373 -6.07 15.88 4.84
C GLU A 373 -5.02 16.00 5.95
N ARG A 374 -5.47 16.19 7.21
CA ARG A 374 -4.59 16.28 8.39
C ARG A 374 -3.86 14.99 8.73
N LEU A 375 -4.35 13.86 8.23
CA LEU A 375 -3.79 12.51 8.44
C LEU A 375 -3.16 11.94 7.16
N SER A 376 -3.04 12.73 6.09
CA SER A 376 -2.43 12.33 4.81
C SER A 376 -1.03 11.73 4.96
N PHE A 377 -0.27 12.19 5.96
CA PHE A 377 1.03 11.63 6.31
C PHE A 377 0.99 10.12 6.60
N LEU A 378 -0.13 9.57 7.08
CA LEU A 378 -0.27 8.12 7.30
C LEU A 378 -0.32 7.36 5.98
N ASP A 379 -0.99 7.89 4.96
CA ASP A 379 -1.00 7.29 3.63
C ASP A 379 0.37 7.40 2.96
N VAL A 380 1.05 8.54 3.11
CA VAL A 380 2.41 8.71 2.58
C VAL A 380 3.43 7.77 3.24
N MET A 381 3.36 7.59 4.57
CA MET A 381 4.32 6.75 5.29
C MET A 381 4.05 5.25 5.17
N PHE A 382 2.78 4.85 5.15
CA PHE A 382 2.39 3.44 5.25
C PHE A 382 1.67 2.90 4.01
N GLY A 383 1.25 3.78 3.09
CA GLY A 383 0.59 3.43 1.84
C GLY A 383 1.53 2.76 0.83
N ASP A 384 0.94 2.24 -0.23
CA ASP A 384 1.62 1.62 -1.37
C ASP A 384 1.69 2.51 -2.61
N ARG A 385 1.09 3.70 -2.56
CA ARG A 385 1.20 4.71 -3.63
C ARG A 385 2.59 5.33 -3.60
N PRO A 386 3.19 5.66 -4.75
CA PRO A 386 4.41 6.46 -4.77
C PRO A 386 4.17 7.74 -3.96
N ALA A 387 5.17 8.12 -3.15
CA ALA A 387 5.05 9.24 -2.21
C ALA A 387 4.86 10.59 -2.92
N LEU A 388 5.19 10.64 -4.21
CA LEU A 388 5.06 11.77 -5.11
C LEU A 388 4.22 11.35 -6.32
N SER A 389 3.40 12.25 -6.83
CA SER A 389 2.67 12.07 -8.08
C SER A 389 3.62 11.97 -9.27
N PRO A 390 3.22 11.35 -10.39
CA PRO A 390 4.08 11.23 -11.57
C PRO A 390 4.68 12.56 -12.07
N PRO A 391 3.93 13.68 -12.14
CA PRO A 391 4.51 14.98 -12.49
C PRO A 391 5.56 15.48 -11.49
N GLU A 392 5.36 15.24 -10.18
CA GLU A 392 6.31 15.61 -9.14
C GLU A 392 7.61 14.80 -9.22
N ILE A 393 7.51 13.49 -9.50
CA ILE A 393 8.68 12.63 -9.72
C ILE A 393 9.46 13.10 -10.95
N PHE A 394 8.77 13.38 -12.07
CA PHE A 394 9.41 13.92 -13.26
C PHE A 394 10.14 15.23 -12.96
N TYR A 395 9.47 16.17 -12.28
CA TYR A 395 10.08 17.44 -11.87
C TYR A 395 11.29 17.23 -10.95
N GLN A 396 11.20 16.32 -9.97
CA GLN A 396 12.30 15.97 -9.08
C GLN A 396 13.53 15.46 -9.85
N ARG A 397 13.34 14.61 -10.88
CA ARG A 397 14.43 14.10 -11.72
C ARG A 397 15.09 15.22 -12.54
N MET A 398 14.29 16.13 -13.09
CA MET A 398 14.82 17.30 -13.80
C MET A 398 15.61 18.24 -12.86
N LEU A 399 15.18 18.38 -11.61
CA LEU A 399 15.92 19.10 -10.57
C LEU A 399 17.22 18.39 -10.16
N ALA A 400 17.19 17.06 -10.07
CA ALA A 400 18.34 16.23 -9.74
C ALA A 400 19.37 16.19 -10.88
N GLY A 401 18.94 16.47 -12.11
CA GLY A 401 19.78 16.36 -13.31
C GLY A 401 19.99 14.92 -13.73
N ASP A 402 18.95 14.09 -13.62
CA ASP A 402 18.97 12.66 -13.97
C ASP A 402 17.99 12.38 -15.13
N PRO A 403 18.37 12.69 -16.38
CA PRO A 403 17.52 12.48 -17.55
C PRO A 403 17.38 11.01 -17.90
N THR A 404 18.41 10.21 -17.67
CA THR A 404 18.42 8.77 -17.96
C THR A 404 17.39 8.02 -17.11
N GLU A 405 17.34 8.26 -15.80
CA GLU A 405 16.31 7.64 -14.96
C GLU A 405 14.90 8.11 -15.36
N ALA A 406 14.76 9.38 -15.77
CA ALA A 406 13.49 9.90 -16.26
C ALA A 406 13.06 9.20 -17.56
N ALA A 407 13.98 8.98 -18.50
CA ALA A 407 13.75 8.29 -19.75
C ALA A 407 13.39 6.81 -19.53
N GLU A 408 14.15 6.06 -18.72
CA GLU A 408 13.85 4.67 -18.38
C GLU A 408 12.42 4.50 -17.82
N LYS A 409 11.98 5.45 -16.98
CA LYS A 409 10.64 5.44 -16.40
C LYS A 409 9.56 5.86 -17.38
N ALA A 410 9.87 6.81 -18.27
CA ALA A 410 9.00 7.15 -19.38
C ALA A 410 8.79 5.93 -20.29
N GLU A 411 9.85 5.19 -20.65
CA GLU A 411 9.74 3.98 -21.48
C GLU A 411 8.81 2.92 -20.85
N GLN A 412 8.84 2.73 -19.53
CA GLN A 412 7.87 1.83 -18.87
C GLN A 412 6.43 2.30 -19.02
N PHE A 413 6.17 3.62 -19.01
CA PHE A 413 4.85 4.19 -19.27
C PHE A 413 4.44 4.01 -20.74
N LEU A 414 5.41 4.18 -21.66
CA LEU A 414 5.19 4.08 -23.11
C LEU A 414 4.83 2.64 -23.57
N LYS A 415 5.07 1.63 -22.74
CA LYS A 415 4.56 0.26 -22.97
C LYS A 415 3.04 0.15 -22.98
N GLU A 416 2.34 1.06 -22.29
CA GLU A 416 0.88 1.03 -22.17
C GLU A 416 0.18 2.25 -22.79
N ARG A 417 0.90 3.37 -22.99
CA ARG A 417 0.34 4.66 -23.42
C ARG A 417 1.26 5.35 -24.44
N SER A 418 0.75 6.37 -25.13
CA SER A 418 1.53 7.09 -26.16
C SER A 418 2.47 8.14 -25.58
N LEU A 419 3.44 8.60 -26.38
CA LEU A 419 4.40 9.63 -26.02
C LEU A 419 3.74 10.99 -25.72
N ALA A 420 2.78 11.39 -26.54
CA ALA A 420 1.98 12.59 -26.35
C ALA A 420 1.18 12.52 -25.04
N ALA A 421 0.69 11.35 -24.66
CA ALA A 421 0.02 11.17 -23.36
C ALA A 421 1.00 11.34 -22.19
N TYR A 422 2.21 10.79 -22.30
CA TYR A 422 3.25 11.00 -21.28
C TYR A 422 3.61 12.49 -21.16
N TYR A 423 3.82 13.17 -22.29
CA TYR A 423 4.17 14.58 -22.27
C TYR A 423 3.06 15.46 -21.69
N ASP A 424 1.81 15.27 -22.08
CA ASP A 424 0.71 16.08 -21.54
C ASP A 424 0.43 15.82 -20.06
N GLU A 425 0.47 14.55 -19.64
CA GLU A 425 -0.02 14.17 -18.31
C GLU A 425 1.07 14.15 -17.25
N VAL A 426 2.34 13.96 -17.65
CA VAL A 426 3.48 13.83 -16.74
C VAL A 426 4.47 14.97 -16.95
N ALA A 427 5.10 15.04 -18.13
CA ALA A 427 6.24 15.92 -18.34
C ALA A 427 5.86 17.41 -18.28
N LEU A 428 4.81 17.79 -18.99
CA LEU A 428 4.32 19.17 -19.07
C LEU A 428 3.78 19.66 -17.72
N LYS A 429 3.06 18.81 -16.99
CA LYS A 429 2.62 19.12 -15.62
C LYS A 429 3.80 19.27 -14.65
N GLY A 430 4.84 18.44 -14.79
CA GLY A 430 6.08 18.62 -14.03
C GLY A 430 6.78 19.94 -14.36
N MET A 431 6.77 20.36 -15.62
CA MET A 431 7.28 21.68 -16.03
C MET A 431 6.44 22.85 -15.48
N GLN A 432 5.12 22.68 -15.33
CA GLN A 432 4.27 23.68 -14.66
C GLN A 432 4.61 23.82 -13.18
N LEU A 433 4.95 22.72 -12.49
CA LEU A 433 5.45 22.77 -11.10
C LEU A 433 6.75 23.58 -11.01
N ALA A 434 7.69 23.32 -11.92
CA ALA A 434 8.93 24.10 -12.03
C ALA A 434 8.66 25.59 -12.29
N GLN A 435 7.67 25.90 -13.15
CA GLN A 435 7.28 27.28 -13.45
C GLN A 435 6.66 27.98 -12.24
N SER A 436 5.81 27.29 -11.48
CA SER A 436 5.26 27.82 -10.22
C SER A 436 6.36 28.11 -9.19
N ASP A 437 7.35 27.22 -9.05
CA ASP A 437 8.48 27.43 -8.14
C ASP A 437 9.36 28.61 -8.58
N PHE A 438 9.54 28.79 -9.88
CA PHE A 438 10.22 29.97 -10.42
C PHE A 438 9.44 31.25 -10.15
N ASP A 439 8.12 31.26 -10.35
CA ASP A 439 7.26 32.42 -10.11
C ASP A 439 7.23 32.81 -8.61
N ARG A 440 7.41 31.83 -7.70
CA ARG A 440 7.56 32.04 -6.26
C ARG A 440 8.99 32.41 -5.82
N ALA A 441 9.92 32.57 -6.76
CA ALA A 441 11.34 32.83 -6.54
C ALA A 441 12.07 31.74 -5.72
N ALA A 442 11.56 30.50 -5.73
CA ALA A 442 12.24 29.33 -5.15
C ALA A 442 13.32 28.76 -6.10
N LEU A 443 13.17 28.99 -7.41
CA LEU A 443 14.16 28.68 -8.43
C LEU A 443 14.81 29.95 -9.01
N ASP A 444 16.11 29.88 -9.28
CA ASP A 444 16.85 30.92 -9.99
C ASP A 444 17.01 30.59 -11.48
N ARG A 445 17.47 31.57 -12.27
CA ARG A 445 17.67 31.38 -13.71
C ARG A 445 18.71 30.31 -14.03
N THR A 446 19.71 30.14 -13.17
CA THR A 446 20.75 29.12 -13.34
C THR A 446 20.17 27.72 -13.23
N ARG A 447 19.32 27.47 -12.23
CA ARG A 447 18.62 26.19 -12.08
C ARG A 447 17.63 25.96 -13.21
N LEU A 448 16.92 26.98 -13.69
CA LEU A 448 16.06 26.83 -14.86
C LEU A 448 16.83 26.40 -16.10
N ALA A 449 18.02 26.95 -16.33
CA ALA A 449 18.87 26.53 -17.44
C ALA A 449 19.28 25.07 -17.31
N ARG A 450 19.65 24.62 -16.11
CA ARG A 450 19.95 23.20 -15.85
C ARG A 450 18.75 22.30 -16.11
N ILE A 451 17.57 22.67 -15.60
CA ILE A 451 16.32 21.91 -15.85
C ILE A 451 16.06 21.80 -17.36
N ARG A 452 16.19 22.91 -18.11
CA ARG A 452 16.03 22.91 -19.57
C ARG A 452 17.04 21.98 -20.23
N ASP A 453 18.30 22.05 -19.85
CA ASP A 453 19.36 21.19 -20.40
C ASP A 453 19.09 19.70 -20.10
N THR A 454 18.62 19.37 -18.90
CA THR A 454 18.18 18.01 -18.55
C THR A 454 16.99 17.56 -19.40
N VAL A 455 16.01 18.45 -19.67
CA VAL A 455 14.88 18.11 -20.54
C VAL A 455 15.33 17.84 -21.98
N VAL A 456 16.33 18.58 -22.48
CA VAL A 456 16.92 18.32 -23.81
C VAL A 456 17.49 16.90 -23.87
N GLU A 457 18.29 16.51 -22.88
CA GLU A 457 18.89 15.17 -22.81
C GLU A 457 17.81 14.08 -22.65
N PHE A 458 16.80 14.31 -21.79
CA PHE A 458 15.65 13.42 -21.63
C PHE A 458 14.85 13.20 -22.93
N VAL A 459 14.63 14.27 -23.71
CA VAL A 459 13.95 14.20 -25.01
C VAL A 459 14.80 13.43 -26.03
N ASP A 460 16.11 13.63 -26.02
CA ASP A 460 17.07 12.92 -26.88
C ASP A 460 17.12 11.42 -26.57
N ASP A 461 17.12 11.05 -25.29
CA ASP A 461 17.04 9.66 -24.82
C ASP A 461 15.75 8.96 -25.27
N LEU A 462 14.67 9.71 -25.51
CA LEU A 462 13.39 9.19 -26.02
C LEU A 462 13.23 9.32 -27.55
N SER A 463 14.27 9.73 -28.27
CA SER A 463 14.17 10.02 -29.72
C SER A 463 13.80 8.82 -30.59
N ASP A 464 14.13 7.60 -30.15
CA ASP A 464 13.80 6.35 -30.83
C ASP A 464 12.37 5.84 -30.57
N GLN A 465 11.61 6.51 -29.69
CA GLN A 465 10.27 6.08 -29.29
C GLN A 465 9.19 6.69 -30.20
N ASP A 466 8.27 5.84 -30.69
CA ASP A 466 7.12 6.27 -31.48
C ASP A 466 5.97 6.81 -30.59
N ASP A 467 5.19 7.78 -31.09
CA ASP A 467 3.93 8.22 -30.44
C ASP A 467 2.72 7.30 -30.76
N GLY A 468 2.97 6.15 -31.38
CA GLY A 468 1.93 5.17 -31.63
C GLY A 468 1.37 4.58 -30.34
N ARG A 469 0.11 4.13 -30.35
CA ARG A 469 -0.35 3.25 -29.27
C ARG A 469 0.44 1.94 -29.30
N PRO A 470 0.98 1.49 -28.16
CA PRO A 470 1.63 0.20 -28.09
C PRO A 470 0.62 -0.91 -28.43
N VAL A 471 0.93 -1.72 -29.44
CA VAL A 471 0.07 -2.82 -29.94
C VAL A 471 0.25 -4.11 -29.10
N GLY A 472 1.22 -4.11 -28.17
CA GLY A 472 1.60 -5.27 -27.36
C GLY A 472 0.75 -5.53 -26.11
N THR A 473 0.80 -6.75 -25.60
CA THR A 473 0.21 -7.14 -24.29
C THR A 473 1.18 -6.89 -23.11
N GLU A 474 2.37 -6.34 -23.38
CA GLU A 474 3.35 -6.07 -22.34
C GLU A 474 2.88 -4.91 -21.46
N ARG A 475 2.53 -5.26 -20.22
CA ARG A 475 2.18 -4.29 -19.18
C ARG A 475 3.39 -4.00 -18.33
N THR A 476 3.51 -2.76 -17.88
CA THR A 476 4.55 -2.42 -16.91
C THR A 476 4.24 -3.07 -15.56
N VAL A 477 5.30 -3.56 -14.92
CA VAL A 477 5.29 -4.05 -13.53
C VAL A 477 5.95 -3.04 -12.58
N ASP A 478 6.49 -1.95 -13.12
CA ASP A 478 7.07 -0.87 -12.34
C ASP A 478 5.96 -0.07 -11.64
N ALA A 479 6.04 0.03 -10.31
CA ALA A 479 4.96 0.62 -9.51
C ALA A 479 4.70 2.11 -9.85
N GLU A 480 5.75 2.87 -10.18
CA GLU A 480 5.61 4.29 -10.53
C GLU A 480 4.96 4.45 -11.90
N ALA A 481 5.40 3.66 -12.88
CA ALA A 481 4.80 3.67 -14.21
C ALA A 481 3.34 3.19 -14.19
N VAL A 482 3.01 2.19 -13.36
CA VAL A 482 1.63 1.73 -13.14
C VAL A 482 0.77 2.85 -12.57
N ASP A 483 1.22 3.54 -11.52
CA ASP A 483 0.47 4.65 -10.92
C ASP A 483 0.30 5.81 -11.92
N ALA A 484 1.33 6.10 -12.71
CA ALA A 484 1.25 7.08 -13.79
C ALA A 484 0.22 6.70 -14.85
N VAL A 485 0.20 5.45 -15.32
CA VAL A 485 -0.77 4.96 -16.30
C VAL A 485 -2.20 4.97 -15.74
N GLU A 486 -2.38 4.64 -14.46
CA GLU A 486 -3.68 4.66 -13.77
C GLU A 486 -4.18 6.08 -13.47
N ALA A 487 -3.28 7.04 -13.24
CA ALA A 487 -3.61 8.45 -13.07
C ALA A 487 -4.10 9.11 -14.37
N VAL A 488 -3.69 8.58 -15.53
CA VAL A 488 -4.13 9.06 -16.84
C VAL A 488 -5.51 8.51 -17.17
N ALA A 489 -6.47 9.41 -17.39
CA ALA A 489 -7.84 9.02 -17.70
C ALA A 489 -7.92 8.18 -18.99
N PRO A 490 -8.81 7.17 -19.08
CA PRO A 490 -9.04 6.43 -20.32
C PRO A 490 -9.56 7.32 -21.47
N ALA A 491 -10.01 8.54 -21.19
CA ALA A 491 -10.44 9.52 -22.19
C ALA A 491 -9.26 10.23 -22.88
N SER A 492 -8.05 10.15 -22.31
CA SER A 492 -6.78 10.49 -22.98
C SER A 492 -6.44 9.49 -24.08
N ASP A 493 -7.31 8.51 -24.35
CA ASP A 493 -7.22 7.49 -25.40
C ASP A 493 -8.04 7.95 -26.64
N ARG A 494 -7.80 9.18 -27.12
CA ARG A 494 -8.30 9.69 -28.42
C ARG A 494 -7.65 8.93 -29.59
N PRO A 495 -8.19 8.95 -30.84
CA PRO A 495 -7.54 8.31 -31.99
C PRO A 495 -6.08 8.73 -32.14
N ASP A 496 -5.26 7.81 -32.64
CA ASP A 496 -3.82 7.99 -32.81
C ASP A 496 -3.58 9.10 -33.85
N ILE A 497 -2.57 9.92 -33.60
CA ILE A 497 -2.14 10.93 -34.57
C ILE A 497 -1.45 10.18 -35.72
N PRO A 498 -1.87 10.36 -36.99
CA PRO A 498 -1.29 9.61 -38.09
C PRO A 498 0.16 10.03 -38.34
N VAL A 499 1.04 9.05 -38.58
CA VAL A 499 2.40 9.29 -39.07
C VAL A 499 2.34 9.57 -40.58
N LEU A 500 2.93 10.68 -41.01
CA LEU A 500 2.88 11.12 -42.40
C LEU A 500 4.16 10.72 -43.17
N ASP A 501 3.96 10.08 -44.32
CA ASP A 501 5.04 9.91 -45.29
C ASP A 501 5.27 11.20 -46.10
N ALA A 502 6.46 11.33 -46.70
CA ALA A 502 6.83 12.49 -47.51
C ALA A 502 5.85 12.81 -48.66
N ALA A 503 5.13 11.79 -49.17
CA ALA A 503 4.12 11.95 -50.22
C ALA A 503 2.80 12.55 -49.70
N ALA A 504 2.46 12.32 -48.43
CA ALA A 504 1.25 12.84 -47.79
C ALA A 504 1.41 14.29 -47.31
N LEU A 505 2.66 14.79 -47.24
CA LEU A 505 2.96 16.17 -46.87
C LEU A 505 2.60 17.15 -47.99
N ALA A 506 1.83 18.18 -47.64
CA ALA A 506 1.62 19.38 -48.44
C ALA A 506 2.95 20.05 -48.77
N GLU A 507 3.02 20.72 -49.93
CA GLU A 507 4.28 21.23 -50.50
C GLU A 507 5.07 22.13 -49.52
N GLN A 508 4.37 22.96 -48.75
CA GLN A 508 4.96 23.85 -47.76
C GLN A 508 5.53 23.13 -46.51
N PHE A 509 5.12 21.88 -46.24
CA PHE A 509 5.55 21.08 -45.09
C PHE A 509 6.62 20.04 -45.40
N ARG A 510 7.08 19.93 -46.66
CA ARG A 510 8.09 18.95 -47.07
C ARG A 510 9.52 19.28 -46.65
N GLY A 511 9.77 20.50 -46.19
CA GLY A 511 11.10 20.92 -45.72
C GLY A 511 11.41 20.38 -44.32
N GLU A 512 12.70 20.15 -44.02
CA GLU A 512 13.16 19.68 -42.70
C GLU A 512 12.83 20.66 -41.55
N ASN A 513 12.58 21.93 -41.87
CA ASN A 513 12.32 23.01 -40.91
C ASN A 513 10.95 23.67 -41.11
N ALA A 514 9.97 22.91 -41.62
CA ALA A 514 8.63 23.41 -41.92
C ALA A 514 7.90 24.00 -40.71
N VAL A 515 8.12 23.43 -39.52
CA VAL A 515 7.54 23.88 -38.26
C VAL A 515 8.61 24.54 -37.38
N LEU A 516 8.33 25.75 -36.92
CA LEU A 516 9.19 26.49 -36.01
C LEU A 516 8.55 26.58 -34.63
N CYS A 517 9.03 25.78 -33.68
CA CYS A 517 8.60 25.80 -32.29
C CYS A 517 9.44 26.82 -31.50
N ILE A 518 8.80 27.78 -30.83
CA ILE A 518 9.48 28.85 -30.09
C ILE A 518 8.98 28.89 -28.64
N GLY A 519 9.90 28.87 -27.68
CA GLY A 519 9.59 29.15 -26.28
C GLY A 519 9.13 30.60 -26.09
N GLY A 520 7.96 30.81 -25.48
CA GLY A 520 7.33 32.12 -25.47
C GLY A 520 8.00 33.16 -24.57
N ARG A 521 8.47 32.76 -23.38
CA ARG A 521 8.99 33.70 -22.36
C ARG A 521 10.09 33.13 -21.48
N THR A 522 9.99 31.87 -21.06
CA THR A 522 10.92 31.22 -20.12
C THR A 522 11.68 30.07 -20.78
N LEU A 523 12.75 29.60 -20.13
CA LEU A 523 13.46 28.38 -20.56
C LEU A 523 12.61 27.11 -20.39
N LEU A 524 11.56 27.17 -19.56
CA LEU A 524 10.58 26.09 -19.45
C LEU A 524 9.60 26.09 -20.63
N ASP A 525 9.26 27.27 -21.17
CA ASP A 525 8.50 27.37 -22.41
C ASP A 525 9.28 26.76 -23.59
N GLU A 526 10.61 26.93 -23.61
CA GLU A 526 11.49 26.27 -24.56
C GLU A 526 11.49 24.75 -24.38
N ALA A 527 11.54 24.25 -23.14
CA ALA A 527 11.41 22.82 -22.84
C ALA A 527 10.10 22.23 -23.41
N GLY A 528 8.98 22.94 -23.29
CA GLY A 528 7.72 22.54 -23.93
C GLY A 528 7.76 22.60 -25.46
N ALA A 529 8.45 23.58 -26.04
CA ALA A 529 8.68 23.66 -27.48
C ALA A 529 9.54 22.50 -28.02
N ILE A 530 10.52 22.02 -27.23
CA ILE A 530 11.34 20.85 -27.54
C ILE A 530 10.48 19.58 -27.61
N MET A 531 9.63 19.36 -26.60
CA MET A 531 8.70 18.21 -26.59
C MET A 531 7.73 18.25 -27.78
N LEU A 532 7.16 19.42 -28.10
CA LEU A 532 6.30 19.57 -29.28
C LEU A 532 7.05 19.27 -30.57
N ALA A 533 8.29 19.74 -30.71
CA ALA A 533 9.10 19.51 -31.89
C ALA A 533 9.39 18.01 -32.10
N GLN A 534 9.67 17.27 -31.02
CA GLN A 534 9.82 15.82 -31.08
C GLN A 534 8.53 15.13 -31.54
N LEU A 535 7.36 15.49 -31.00
CA LEU A 535 6.08 14.94 -31.47
C LEU A 535 5.84 15.21 -32.96
N CYS A 536 6.14 16.42 -33.44
CA CYS A 536 6.05 16.74 -34.87
C CYS A 536 6.94 15.81 -35.72
N ARG A 537 8.18 15.57 -35.28
CA ARG A 537 9.13 14.68 -35.98
C ARG A 537 8.68 13.22 -35.95
N ALA A 538 8.15 12.76 -34.82
CA ALA A 538 7.58 11.40 -34.67
C ALA A 538 6.42 11.15 -35.65
N HIS A 539 5.71 12.21 -36.07
CA HIS A 539 4.66 12.13 -37.09
C HIS A 539 5.10 12.53 -38.51
N GLY A 540 6.41 12.61 -38.76
CA GLY A 540 6.97 12.84 -40.10
C GLY A 540 7.00 14.31 -40.54
N VAL A 541 6.77 15.27 -39.63
CA VAL A 541 6.83 16.72 -39.93
C VAL A 541 8.13 17.31 -39.42
N GLY A 542 8.94 17.86 -40.34
CA GLY A 542 10.20 18.52 -40.03
C GLY A 542 10.00 19.75 -39.12
N SER A 543 10.68 19.76 -37.98
CA SER A 543 10.51 20.78 -36.94
C SER A 543 11.85 21.21 -36.34
N ARG A 544 11.94 22.49 -35.99
CA ARG A 544 13.08 23.06 -35.26
C ARG A 544 12.63 23.92 -34.09
N VAL A 545 13.52 24.11 -33.12
CA VAL A 545 13.24 24.81 -31.87
C VAL A 545 14.09 26.06 -31.73
N GLU A 546 13.50 27.13 -31.19
CA GLU A 546 14.20 28.34 -30.78
C GLU A 546 13.80 28.74 -29.36
N GLY A 547 14.75 29.28 -28.60
CA GLY A 547 14.51 29.78 -27.25
C GLY A 547 13.78 31.12 -27.20
N PRO A 548 13.36 31.57 -26.01
CA PRO A 548 12.63 32.83 -25.82
C PRO A 548 13.40 34.08 -26.26
N GLU A 549 14.74 34.02 -26.28
CA GLU A 549 15.60 35.08 -26.78
C GLU A 549 15.41 35.37 -28.27
N ALA A 550 14.90 34.43 -29.06
CA ALA A 550 14.58 34.64 -30.47
C ALA A 550 13.51 35.72 -30.68
N LEU A 551 12.60 35.87 -29.70
CA LEU A 551 11.53 36.87 -29.72
C LEU A 551 11.98 38.25 -29.22
N SER A 552 13.24 38.39 -28.78
CA SER A 552 13.79 39.64 -28.26
C SER A 552 13.99 40.72 -29.34
N THR A 553 13.99 42.00 -28.94
CA THR A 553 14.16 43.17 -29.84
C THR A 553 15.37 43.03 -30.76
N ALA A 554 16.48 42.53 -30.22
CA ALA A 554 17.73 42.34 -30.93
C ALA A 554 17.73 41.13 -31.89
N ASN A 555 17.10 40.00 -31.50
CA ASN A 555 17.33 38.72 -32.18
C ASN A 555 16.27 38.35 -33.23
N ILE A 556 15.06 38.92 -33.21
CA ILE A 556 14.02 38.54 -34.20
C ILE A 556 14.47 38.70 -35.65
N PHE A 557 15.37 39.65 -35.91
CA PHE A 557 15.84 39.92 -37.26
C PHE A 557 16.80 38.83 -37.74
N ARG A 558 17.46 38.13 -36.81
CA ARG A 558 18.38 37.00 -37.04
C ARG A 558 17.66 35.66 -37.14
N LEU A 559 16.38 35.60 -36.77
CA LEU A 559 15.57 34.39 -36.89
C LEU A 559 15.55 33.96 -38.36
N GLU A 560 16.03 32.75 -38.64
CA GLU A 560 15.92 32.14 -39.96
C GLU A 560 14.45 31.88 -40.26
N THR A 561 13.99 32.16 -41.48
CA THR A 561 12.55 32.04 -41.83
C THR A 561 12.31 31.30 -43.14
N SER A 562 13.38 30.81 -43.75
CA SER A 562 13.36 30.02 -44.98
C SER A 562 12.56 28.74 -44.77
N GLY A 563 11.52 28.53 -45.58
CA GLY A 563 10.77 27.27 -45.59
C GLY A 563 9.87 27.02 -44.37
N VAL A 564 9.66 28.00 -43.49
CA VAL A 564 8.74 27.86 -42.34
C VAL A 564 7.29 28.07 -42.79
N ALA A 565 6.47 27.04 -42.68
CA ALA A 565 5.03 27.07 -42.97
C ALA A 565 4.20 27.40 -41.72
N LEU A 566 4.63 26.94 -40.55
CA LEU A 566 3.92 27.10 -39.28
C LEU A 566 4.88 27.50 -38.16
N VAL A 567 4.48 28.48 -37.35
CA VAL A 567 5.17 28.86 -36.11
C VAL A 567 4.32 28.44 -34.92
N CYS A 568 4.89 27.70 -33.98
CA CYS A 568 4.24 27.28 -32.75
C CYS A 568 4.87 28.04 -31.57
N LEU A 569 4.11 28.90 -30.92
CA LEU A 569 4.55 29.68 -29.76
C LEU A 569 4.04 29.02 -28.47
N GLY A 570 4.93 28.40 -27.69
CA GLY A 570 4.57 27.65 -26.49
C GLY A 570 4.68 28.46 -25.20
N TYR A 571 3.72 28.26 -24.28
CA TYR A 571 3.74 28.82 -22.93
C TYR A 571 3.32 27.74 -21.92
N VAL A 572 4.25 27.36 -21.04
CA VAL A 572 4.00 26.45 -19.91
C VAL A 572 3.36 27.21 -18.74
N GLY A 573 3.80 28.46 -18.51
CA GLY A 573 3.28 29.33 -17.46
C GLY A 573 2.12 30.23 -17.87
N ILE A 574 1.51 30.89 -16.88
CA ILE A 574 0.48 31.91 -17.12
C ILE A 574 1.10 33.09 -17.88
N THR A 575 0.55 33.39 -19.05
CA THR A 575 0.99 34.51 -19.89
C THR A 575 -0.05 35.63 -19.93
N SER A 576 0.41 36.88 -20.04
CA SER A 576 -0.51 38.01 -20.18
C SER A 576 -0.96 38.17 -21.63
N PRO A 577 -2.24 38.52 -21.89
CA PRO A 577 -2.72 38.70 -23.26
C PRO A 577 -1.94 39.77 -24.05
N ALA A 578 -1.41 40.79 -23.36
CA ALA A 578 -0.58 41.83 -23.95
C ALA A 578 0.77 41.30 -24.46
N HIS A 579 1.42 40.43 -23.69
CA HIS A 579 2.69 39.81 -24.07
C HIS A 579 2.49 38.89 -25.29
N LEU A 580 1.44 38.07 -25.24
CA LEU A 580 1.09 37.16 -26.33
C LEU A 580 0.81 37.92 -27.64
N ARG A 581 -0.05 38.94 -27.59
CA ARG A 581 -0.34 39.82 -28.73
C ARG A 581 0.92 40.47 -29.30
N TYR A 582 1.85 40.88 -28.43
CA TYR A 582 3.11 41.49 -28.87
C TYR A 582 3.99 40.48 -29.62
N ALA A 583 4.16 39.27 -29.08
CA ALA A 583 4.93 38.20 -29.71
C ALA A 583 4.34 37.80 -31.07
N VAL A 584 3.03 37.57 -31.14
CA VAL A 584 2.33 37.22 -32.39
C VAL A 584 2.45 38.33 -33.43
N ARG A 585 2.22 39.60 -33.05
CA ARG A 585 2.36 40.75 -33.97
C ARG A 585 3.78 40.83 -34.55
N ARG A 586 4.77 40.52 -33.72
CA ARG A 586 6.17 40.59 -34.10
C ARG A 586 6.56 39.47 -35.07
N LEU A 587 6.14 38.25 -34.80
CA LEU A 587 6.31 37.11 -35.70
C LEU A 587 5.59 37.35 -37.02
N ARG A 588 4.35 37.83 -37.01
CA ARG A 588 3.58 38.13 -38.22
C ARG A 588 4.25 39.14 -39.14
N ARG A 589 4.98 40.13 -38.59
CA ARG A 589 5.75 41.10 -39.38
C ARG A 589 6.95 40.45 -40.10
N LYS A 590 7.53 39.41 -39.50
CA LYS A 590 8.72 38.72 -40.02
C LYS A 590 8.35 37.55 -40.94
N LEU A 591 7.23 36.89 -40.65
CA LEU A 591 6.66 35.74 -41.34
C LEU A 591 5.19 36.04 -41.72
N PRO A 592 4.94 36.86 -42.76
CA PRO A 592 3.59 37.25 -43.14
C PRO A 592 2.77 36.09 -43.76
N HIS A 593 3.45 35.08 -44.30
CA HIS A 593 2.83 33.95 -45.00
C HIS A 593 2.70 32.68 -44.15
N ALA A 594 3.41 32.60 -43.03
CA ALA A 594 3.31 31.44 -42.14
C ALA A 594 2.11 31.58 -41.21
N SER A 595 1.45 30.45 -40.93
CA SER A 595 0.46 30.37 -39.87
C SER A 595 1.14 30.44 -38.51
N ILE A 596 0.47 31.02 -37.51
CA ILE A 596 0.97 31.14 -36.14
C ILE A 596 -0.04 30.47 -35.21
N MET A 597 0.42 29.39 -34.57
CA MET A 597 -0.28 28.69 -33.49
C MET A 597 0.27 29.12 -32.13
N VAL A 598 -0.62 29.26 -31.15
CA VAL A 598 -0.24 29.49 -29.75
C VAL A 598 -0.62 28.27 -28.90
N GLY A 599 0.38 27.68 -28.25
CA GLY A 599 0.19 26.65 -27.23
C GLY A 599 0.13 27.29 -25.84
N CYS A 600 -1.03 27.26 -25.19
CA CYS A 600 -1.20 27.72 -23.81
C CYS A 600 -1.45 26.51 -22.92
N TRP A 601 -0.39 26.04 -22.25
CA TRP A 601 -0.43 24.79 -21.52
C TRP A 601 -0.61 24.96 -20.01
N ALA A 602 -0.81 26.16 -19.49
CA ALA A 602 -0.98 26.37 -18.05
C ALA A 602 -2.33 25.80 -17.53
N GLU A 603 -2.34 25.22 -16.32
CA GLU A 603 -3.59 24.83 -15.66
C GLU A 603 -4.43 26.07 -15.25
N GLY A 604 -5.75 25.97 -15.42
CA GLY A 604 -6.69 26.99 -14.90
C GLY A 604 -6.80 28.27 -15.73
N VAL A 605 -6.48 28.24 -17.03
CA VAL A 605 -6.76 29.36 -17.95
C VAL A 605 -8.27 29.53 -18.08
N ALA A 606 -8.87 30.28 -17.17
CA ALA A 606 -10.32 30.52 -17.12
C ALA A 606 -10.87 31.31 -18.32
N ASN A 607 -10.00 31.84 -19.20
CA ASN A 607 -10.36 32.74 -20.29
C ASN A 607 -9.55 32.46 -21.58
N ILE A 608 -9.55 31.20 -22.04
CA ILE A 608 -8.94 30.83 -23.34
C ILE A 608 -9.56 31.64 -24.48
N ASP A 609 -10.88 31.86 -24.45
CA ASP A 609 -11.59 32.64 -25.47
C ASP A 609 -11.13 34.11 -25.49
N GLU A 610 -10.93 34.74 -24.34
CA GLU A 610 -10.42 36.10 -24.25
C GLU A 610 -8.98 36.21 -24.79
N LEU A 611 -8.14 35.20 -24.49
CA LEU A 611 -6.80 35.09 -25.06
C LEU A 611 -6.85 34.92 -26.58
N ARG A 612 -7.81 34.13 -27.09
CA ARG A 612 -8.05 33.88 -28.52
C ARG A 612 -8.36 35.18 -29.25
N GLU A 613 -9.35 35.93 -28.76
CA GLU A 613 -9.75 37.22 -29.34
C GLU A 613 -8.62 38.26 -29.27
N THR A 614 -7.87 38.24 -28.17
CA THR A 614 -6.89 39.30 -27.89
C THR A 614 -5.60 39.09 -28.66
N ALA A 615 -5.09 37.87 -28.80
CA ALA A 615 -3.75 37.61 -29.33
C ALA A 615 -3.64 37.67 -30.86
N LYS A 616 -4.75 37.48 -31.60
CA LYS A 616 -4.77 37.43 -33.08
C LYS A 616 -3.85 36.37 -33.69
N ALA A 617 -3.66 35.24 -32.99
CA ALA A 617 -3.05 34.07 -33.58
C ALA A 617 -4.07 33.34 -34.47
N ASP A 618 -3.59 32.50 -35.40
CA ASP A 618 -4.47 31.77 -36.32
C ASP A 618 -5.09 30.55 -35.63
N LEU A 619 -4.31 29.91 -34.76
CA LEU A 619 -4.63 28.62 -34.15
C LEU A 619 -4.24 28.61 -32.67
N PHE A 620 -4.93 27.78 -31.88
CA PHE A 620 -4.69 27.63 -30.45
C PHE A 620 -4.70 26.16 -30.07
N ALA A 621 -3.83 25.79 -29.14
CA ALA A 621 -3.77 24.46 -28.54
C ALA A 621 -3.62 24.58 -27.03
N THR A 622 -4.30 23.70 -26.30
CA THR A 622 -4.31 23.62 -24.84
C THR A 622 -3.44 22.48 -24.31
N SER A 623 -3.03 21.57 -25.18
CA SER A 623 -2.11 20.47 -24.87
C SER A 623 -1.07 20.28 -25.99
N LEU A 624 0.02 19.57 -25.70
CA LEU A 624 1.03 19.19 -26.69
C LEU A 624 0.45 18.23 -27.72
N ARG A 625 -0.43 17.31 -27.30
CA ARG A 625 -1.13 16.41 -28.22
C ARG A 625 -2.02 17.17 -29.19
N GLU A 626 -2.82 18.12 -28.70
CA GLU A 626 -3.68 18.95 -29.55
C GLU A 626 -2.85 19.78 -30.53
N ALA A 627 -1.73 20.35 -30.08
CA ALA A 627 -0.80 21.07 -30.94
C ALA A 627 -0.22 20.18 -32.04
N ALA A 628 0.21 18.95 -31.70
CA ALA A 628 0.72 17.99 -32.67
C ALA A 628 -0.36 17.57 -33.68
N GLN A 629 -1.60 17.35 -33.23
CA GLN A 629 -2.75 17.05 -34.11
C GLN A 629 -3.01 18.16 -35.13
N ILE A 630 -2.98 19.42 -34.69
CA ILE A 630 -3.16 20.59 -35.57
C ILE A 630 -2.00 20.68 -36.58
N VAL A 631 -0.77 20.42 -36.16
CA VAL A 631 0.40 20.42 -37.07
C VAL A 631 0.22 19.36 -38.16
N VAL A 632 -0.14 18.14 -37.77
CA VAL A 632 -0.31 17.00 -38.69
C VAL A 632 -1.49 17.24 -39.66
N SER A 633 -2.61 17.78 -39.20
CA SER A 633 -3.75 18.09 -40.08
C SER A 633 -3.42 19.16 -41.11
N MET A 634 -2.69 20.22 -40.70
CA MET A 634 -2.19 21.24 -41.62
C MET A 634 -1.17 20.68 -42.61
N ALA A 635 -0.30 19.78 -42.16
CA ALA A 635 0.67 19.11 -43.01
C ALA A 635 0.00 18.22 -44.08
N GLN A 636 -1.20 17.69 -43.82
CA GLN A 636 -2.03 16.99 -44.81
C GLN A 636 -2.81 17.92 -45.75
N GLY A 637 -2.77 19.24 -45.54
CA GLY A 637 -3.51 20.22 -46.35
C GLY A 637 -4.98 20.39 -45.97
N GLN A 638 -5.37 20.01 -44.75
CA GLN A 638 -6.68 20.33 -44.19
C GLN A 638 -6.62 21.72 -43.54
N ASP A 639 -7.62 22.57 -43.78
CA ASP A 639 -7.77 23.83 -43.03
C ASP A 639 -7.91 23.46 -41.55
N GLY A 640 -7.00 23.96 -40.70
CA GLY A 640 -6.86 23.60 -39.28
C GLY A 640 -8.02 24.01 -38.36
N SER A 641 -9.25 24.07 -38.88
CA SER A 641 -10.48 24.13 -38.09
C SER A 641 -10.61 22.86 -37.24
N GLU A 642 -10.91 23.06 -35.96
CA GLU A 642 -10.95 22.06 -34.88
C GLU A 642 -11.47 20.67 -35.30
N PRO A 643 -10.85 19.57 -34.83
CA PRO A 643 -11.50 18.27 -34.90
C PRO A 643 -12.82 18.36 -34.13
N SER A 644 -13.93 18.02 -34.82
CA SER A 644 -15.25 17.88 -34.20
C SER A 644 -15.13 17.04 -32.95
N VAL A 645 -15.26 17.69 -31.78
CA VAL A 645 -15.50 16.99 -30.52
C VAL A 645 -16.86 16.33 -30.69
N ALA A 646 -16.86 15.03 -30.99
CA ALA A 646 -18.06 14.24 -30.88
C ALA A 646 -18.57 14.38 -29.45
N GLU A 647 -19.73 15.02 -29.28
CA GLU A 647 -20.49 15.03 -28.04
C GLU A 647 -20.54 13.58 -27.50
N PRO A 648 -20.17 13.33 -26.23
CA PRO A 648 -20.50 12.07 -25.62
C PRO A 648 -22.03 12.00 -25.61
N ALA A 649 -22.57 11.09 -26.43
CA ALA A 649 -24.00 10.81 -26.46
C ALA A 649 -24.47 10.62 -25.02
N LEU A 650 -25.26 11.58 -24.54
CA LEU A 650 -26.08 11.51 -23.36
C LEU A 650 -26.88 10.20 -23.43
N LEU A 651 -26.41 9.15 -22.74
CA LEU A 651 -27.23 8.00 -22.38
C LEU A 651 -28.21 8.45 -21.29
N ALA A 652 -29.21 9.21 -21.73
CA ALA A 652 -30.51 9.23 -21.10
C ALA A 652 -31.29 7.99 -21.57
N ARG A 653 -31.81 7.24 -20.60
CA ARG A 653 -32.79 6.12 -20.69
C ARG A 653 -32.24 4.71 -20.91
N ALA A 654 -32.05 3.96 -19.83
CA ALA A 654 -32.97 2.90 -19.36
C ALA A 654 -32.49 2.33 -18.02
#